data_AF-A0A9E6W5Z9-F1
#
_entry.id   AF-A0A9E6W5Z9-F1
#
_cell.length_a   1.000
_cell.length_b   1.000
_cell.length_c   1.000
_cell.angle_alpha   90.00
_cell.angle_beta   90.00
_cell.angle_gamma   90.00
#
_symmetry.space_group_name_H-M   'P 1'
#
loop_
_entity.id
_entity.type
_entity.pdbx_description
1 polymer ?
#
loop_
_entity_poly.entity_id
_entity_poly.type
_entity_poly.pdbx_seq_one_letter_code
_entity_poly.pdbx_strand_id
1 'polypeptide(L)'
;MRKLFLILGCLLGIQLHAQTNSTPEPKPTKYQGLLWEISGNGLQKPSYLYGTMHVSRKLAFHLGDSFFLALQNSEVVGLETTPDTWLDDMIRYDQFYSVLSLAKDDYYSGYGRYNSFTPDKTYSVELSDIKEVNDMLRRDPRLINSFMFRKSSSSDNFEEETYLDLYIFRVGKKLGKKVIPVEDFAESEALVEIAQDREYGDKDDVIEGYEDIEIESRYKFFEMFEDAYRRGDLDMLDSLNKMSNPSKKYNKYMLWIRNANMVRTMDTIMPNQSMFVGVGAAHLPGKEGVIELLRKKGYTVRPVSYTGRSEKLKDKIDKIEIDIPFSSFTSSDGMISLEVPGKMTEFPYQNGDKQSIATDMVNGHYYIVSRMEHHASWFGMSDDFVLKRVDSLLFENIPGKILKKKEISLDGYKGLDIENKTKRGDYQRYQIFVTPNEVVVVKLAGSGEYAKSKKADRFFKSIRLKKKEEGWKSFTPVDHKFSVDMPANVWTNENKTHIKTSYYWRRDYFAKDPSTQNSYFVLVKPWYATYLLEEDSFQLRTALRSFQKEDNYTLVSHSFGTYEGRLCINAGYLDADSQEVKARAFLNGQFIYLMACKLTAQKADGDRFLNSFKFQQPNYRPSKKITDSLYFFTVTAQLNVNSPIYRMEKQLNKEPEDDEDFFDDESARMFIQSPSTDEVVFVDYEKYHRYKTYKDSAEFWNRETHFLNKDSSKIEHEAKYTHHGYYTTMETYYTDSATTRAVYLKSYLVNGRCFSLFTVYDTTKGLLPFSKEVFESFVPMDTIIGTSPFINKPQLFFQDLSSSDSAYRRQALIEAGRVKFLDEDAPALIQTFDTCEMCKDFEERFITEVGLLQHPSVLPFMMKYLAKAGDTANLQLTYLDHMVDQQTVASTDSVKQFIMDETPLPTSSYKIPSLFNDIQDSLDLAKRYFPDFMNILFLEEYRSEVYELLAQLVDSGKVNTAVYDAYRKQIAIEAKNNIKRLATTEKASYSNSNKVNELISQLHLLAPYYKTDAKVRELFDKAFAIQISTLRIDLAALLLSRDKTLPESISLQLAKEPDTRAYFYALLKRHKKESLFPKAYRNQDSLCLSIAYTMAKSGYGSLQDSIVFIGKYEARQMHTDGYVYVYRVKRSYGDDWRFVTVGLQPKDQSDVNLFGGLNEIWSLEWKKKKDINLQVSDLLDEVLIRRRRFQTDYSTFGNDMIKYFLSPEDRPVSRRYYY
;
A
#
# COMPACT_ATOMS: atom_id res chain seq x y z
N MET A 1 43.56 8.22 -65.96
CA MET A 1 43.65 9.68 -66.25
C MET A 1 42.41 10.22 -67.00
N ARG A 2 41.18 9.87 -66.57
CA ARG A 2 39.93 10.43 -67.13
C ARG A 2 38.72 10.07 -66.24
N LYS A 3 38.83 10.35 -64.93
CA LYS A 3 37.71 10.28 -63.96
C LYS A 3 37.95 11.12 -62.69
N LEU A 4 38.86 12.11 -62.78
CA LEU A 4 39.24 13.00 -61.67
C LEU A 4 39.00 14.50 -61.97
N PHE A 5 38.28 14.85 -63.05
CA PHE A 5 38.09 16.24 -63.49
C PHE A 5 36.62 16.65 -63.70
N LEU A 6 35.66 15.80 -63.33
CA LEU A 6 34.22 16.06 -63.57
C LEU A 6 33.40 16.28 -62.29
N ILE A 7 34.06 16.38 -61.13
CA ILE A 7 33.43 16.78 -59.87
C ILE A 7 34.01 18.12 -59.35
N LEU A 8 34.91 18.73 -60.13
CA LEU A 8 35.45 20.09 -59.87
C LEU A 8 34.62 21.22 -60.52
N GLY A 9 33.47 20.91 -61.14
CA GLY A 9 32.71 21.84 -61.99
C GLY A 9 31.24 22.08 -61.60
N CYS A 10 30.77 21.55 -60.46
CA CYS A 10 29.45 21.90 -59.90
C CYS A 10 29.55 22.84 -58.68
N LEU A 11 30.72 23.46 -58.48
CA LEU A 11 31.02 24.39 -57.37
C LEU A 11 30.96 25.88 -57.78
N LEU A 12 30.42 26.21 -58.95
CA LEU A 12 30.25 27.58 -59.43
C LEU A 12 28.89 27.73 -60.09
N GLY A 13 27.92 28.32 -59.36
CA GLY A 13 26.64 28.70 -59.99
C GLY A 13 25.39 28.75 -59.13
N ILE A 14 25.48 28.83 -57.80
CA ILE A 14 24.37 29.34 -56.97
C ILE A 14 24.96 30.34 -55.99
N GLN A 15 24.96 31.62 -56.38
CA GLN A 15 25.10 32.74 -55.46
C GLN A 15 23.83 33.59 -55.54
N LEU A 16 23.47 34.12 -54.35
CA LEU A 16 22.44 35.12 -54.04
C LEU A 16 21.04 34.56 -53.79
N HIS A 17 20.80 34.09 -52.56
CA HIS A 17 20.13 34.91 -51.54
C HIS A 17 20.85 34.72 -50.20
N ALA A 18 21.36 35.81 -49.64
CA ALA A 18 21.90 35.84 -48.30
C ALA A 18 20.74 35.76 -47.30
N GLN A 19 20.66 34.67 -46.56
CA GLN A 19 20.26 34.75 -45.16
C GLN A 19 21.52 34.50 -44.36
N THR A 20 22.00 35.58 -43.75
CA THR A 20 22.90 35.54 -42.61
C THR A 20 22.24 34.71 -41.53
N ASN A 21 22.52 33.41 -41.49
CA ASN A 21 22.44 32.67 -40.24
C ASN A 21 23.63 33.15 -39.40
N SER A 22 23.50 34.35 -38.86
CA SER A 22 24.20 34.72 -37.65
C SER A 22 23.86 33.63 -36.65
N THR A 23 24.83 32.78 -36.32
CA THR A 23 24.85 32.12 -35.02
C THR A 23 24.53 33.23 -34.02
N PRO A 24 23.46 33.11 -33.21
CA PRO A 24 23.17 34.14 -32.23
C PRO A 24 24.43 34.34 -31.41
N GLU A 25 24.95 35.58 -31.32
CA GLU A 25 25.98 35.86 -30.33
C GLU A 25 25.41 35.41 -28.98
N PRO A 26 26.13 34.55 -28.22
CA PRO A 26 25.65 34.13 -26.91
C PRO A 26 25.39 35.39 -26.09
N LYS A 27 24.16 35.54 -25.59
CA LYS A 27 23.83 36.64 -24.68
C LYS A 27 24.89 36.66 -23.57
N PRO A 28 25.43 37.83 -23.19
CA PRO A 28 26.41 37.91 -22.12
C PRO A 28 25.82 37.26 -20.86
N THR A 29 26.48 36.23 -20.35
CA THR A 29 26.06 35.50 -19.14
C THR A 29 26.15 36.45 -17.95
N LYS A 30 25.03 36.62 -17.23
CA LYS A 30 24.92 37.46 -16.04
C LYS A 30 25.64 36.80 -14.86
N TYR A 31 25.57 35.48 -14.76
CA TYR A 31 26.19 34.69 -13.70
C TYR A 31 27.22 33.70 -14.29
N GLN A 32 28.47 34.16 -14.40
CA GLN A 32 29.57 33.39 -14.97
C GLN A 32 30.59 32.99 -13.88
N GLY A 33 30.73 31.68 -13.65
CA GLY A 33 31.69 31.08 -12.72
C GLY A 33 31.04 30.32 -11.56
N LEU A 34 31.73 29.31 -11.04
CA LEU A 34 31.28 28.51 -9.88
C LEU A 34 31.78 29.05 -8.53
N LEU A 35 32.88 29.81 -8.51
CA LEU A 35 33.47 30.41 -7.31
C LEU A 35 33.24 31.91 -7.27
N TRP A 36 32.74 32.42 -6.15
CA TRP A 36 32.39 33.81 -5.94
C TRP A 36 33.01 34.34 -4.65
N GLU A 37 33.54 35.56 -4.68
CA GLU A 37 34.07 36.28 -3.52
C GLU A 37 32.99 37.23 -2.97
N ILE A 38 32.79 37.19 -1.66
CA ILE A 38 31.88 38.03 -0.88
C ILE A 38 32.73 39.00 -0.06
N SER A 39 32.52 40.30 -0.24
CA SER A 39 33.22 41.39 0.44
C SER A 39 32.29 42.57 0.72
N GLY A 40 32.80 43.67 1.27
CA GLY A 40 31.98 44.83 1.62
C GLY A 40 31.16 44.62 2.89
N ASN A 41 30.16 45.48 3.14
CA ASN A 41 29.27 45.42 4.31
C ASN A 41 29.96 45.26 5.69
N GLY A 42 31.15 45.86 5.86
CA GLY A 42 31.92 45.79 7.10
C GLY A 42 32.76 44.51 7.31
N LEU A 43 32.81 43.60 6.32
CA LEU A 43 33.64 42.39 6.39
C LEU A 43 35.14 42.74 6.46
N GLN A 44 35.83 42.18 7.46
CA GLN A 44 37.29 42.37 7.65
C GLN A 44 38.14 41.50 6.70
N LYS A 45 37.59 40.36 6.29
CA LYS A 45 38.18 39.43 5.33
C LYS A 45 37.10 38.97 4.36
N PRO A 46 37.45 38.72 3.08
CA PRO A 46 36.47 38.17 2.15
C PRO A 46 36.04 36.76 2.58
N SER A 47 34.78 36.45 2.32
CA SER A 47 34.25 35.08 2.34
C SER A 47 34.03 34.60 0.90
N TYR A 48 33.79 33.31 0.71
CA TYR A 48 33.67 32.70 -0.62
C TYR A 48 32.46 31.79 -0.69
N LEU A 49 31.79 31.79 -1.84
CA LEU A 49 30.65 30.94 -2.16
C LEU A 49 30.99 30.10 -3.38
N TYR A 50 30.77 28.79 -3.29
CA TYR A 50 31.07 27.84 -4.34
C TYR A 50 29.86 26.98 -4.69
N GLY A 51 29.54 26.89 -5.98
CA GLY A 51 28.47 26.04 -6.53
C GLY A 51 28.92 24.59 -6.72
N THR A 52 28.40 23.67 -5.91
CA THR A 52 28.71 22.23 -5.96
C THR A 52 27.77 21.46 -6.91
N MET A 53 28.15 20.22 -7.21
CA MET A 53 27.28 19.24 -7.85
C MET A 53 27.36 17.93 -7.06
N HIS A 54 26.21 17.37 -6.70
CA HIS A 54 26.08 16.21 -5.79
C HIS A 54 26.45 14.85 -6.41
N VAL A 55 27.54 14.80 -7.20
CA VAL A 55 27.99 13.63 -7.93
C VAL A 55 29.47 13.36 -7.72
N SER A 56 29.88 12.13 -7.96
CA SER A 56 31.29 11.71 -7.88
C SER A 56 32.01 11.77 -9.21
N ARG A 57 31.35 12.21 -10.28
CA ARG A 57 31.95 12.32 -11.61
C ARG A 57 33.14 13.28 -11.58
N LYS A 58 34.22 12.91 -12.28
CA LYS A 58 35.44 13.74 -12.42
C LYS A 58 35.18 15.17 -12.90
N LEU A 59 34.09 15.39 -13.63
CA LEU A 59 33.61 16.70 -14.04
C LEU A 59 33.50 17.69 -12.86
N ALA A 60 32.90 17.26 -11.75
CA ALA A 60 32.69 18.11 -10.58
C ALA A 60 34.02 18.48 -9.87
N PHE A 61 35.09 17.71 -10.14
CA PHE A 61 36.40 17.84 -9.51
C PHE A 61 37.43 18.58 -10.37
N HIS A 62 36.99 19.30 -11.41
CA HIS A 62 37.86 20.19 -12.18
C HIS A 62 38.17 21.50 -11.40
N LEU A 63 38.72 21.34 -10.19
CA LEU A 63 38.95 22.40 -9.20
C LEU A 63 40.24 23.17 -9.52
N GLY A 64 40.14 24.51 -9.53
CA GLY A 64 41.27 25.40 -9.75
C GLY A 64 42.10 25.63 -8.49
N ASP A 65 43.27 26.23 -8.65
CA ASP A 65 44.05 26.77 -7.53
C ASP A 65 43.26 27.77 -6.67
N SER A 66 42.45 28.63 -7.30
CA SER A 66 41.61 29.63 -6.63
C SER A 66 40.59 29.01 -5.68
N PHE A 67 40.06 27.82 -5.99
CA PHE A 67 39.20 27.05 -5.07
C PHE A 67 39.93 26.68 -3.78
N PHE A 68 41.12 26.08 -3.90
CA PHE A 68 41.88 25.65 -2.73
C PHE A 68 42.42 26.84 -1.92
N LEU A 69 42.81 27.93 -2.59
CA LEU A 69 43.24 29.17 -1.94
C LEU A 69 42.10 29.82 -1.16
N ALA A 70 40.90 29.92 -1.76
CA ALA A 70 39.71 30.43 -1.08
C ALA A 70 39.37 29.62 0.18
N LEU A 71 39.41 28.29 0.06
CA LEU A 71 39.13 27.38 1.19
C LEU A 71 40.22 27.51 2.28
N GLN A 72 41.50 27.57 1.91
CA GLN A 72 42.61 27.75 2.86
C GLN A 72 42.57 29.10 3.59
N ASN A 73 42.21 30.18 2.89
CA ASN A 73 42.17 31.54 3.42
C ASN A 73 40.93 31.82 4.27
N SER A 74 39.92 30.96 4.22
CA SER A 74 38.72 31.06 5.06
C SER A 74 38.94 30.45 6.44
N GLU A 75 38.29 30.99 7.46
CA GLU A 75 38.40 30.50 8.85
C GLU A 75 37.43 29.33 9.11
N VAL A 76 36.28 29.32 8.44
CA VAL A 76 35.21 28.33 8.60
C VAL A 76 34.77 27.80 7.24
N VAL A 77 34.36 26.54 7.18
CA VAL A 77 33.70 25.93 6.02
C VAL A 77 32.21 25.78 6.32
N GLY A 78 31.35 26.32 5.46
CA GLY A 78 29.91 26.13 5.50
C GLY A 78 29.47 25.13 4.43
N LEU A 79 28.59 24.19 4.78
CA LEU A 79 27.92 23.28 3.84
C LEU A 79 26.42 23.28 4.15
N GLU A 80 25.57 22.90 3.19
CA GLU A 80 24.10 22.81 3.38
C GLU A 80 23.76 22.08 4.70
N THR A 81 24.33 20.90 4.87
CA THR A 81 24.26 20.10 6.10
C THR A 81 25.65 19.54 6.45
N THR A 82 25.80 18.97 7.65
CA THR A 82 27.07 18.42 8.13
C THR A 82 27.15 16.89 7.98
N PRO A 83 28.04 16.37 7.12
CA PRO A 83 28.15 14.92 6.90
C PRO A 83 28.39 14.09 8.17
N ASP A 84 29.19 14.59 9.11
CA ASP A 84 29.53 13.89 10.36
C ASP A 84 28.34 13.70 11.33
N THR A 85 27.22 14.39 11.12
CA THR A 85 26.00 14.23 11.94
C THR A 85 24.86 13.54 11.21
N TRP A 86 24.92 13.34 9.89
CA TRP A 86 23.81 12.79 9.10
C TRP A 86 23.19 11.51 9.65
N LEU A 87 24.02 10.54 10.03
CA LEU A 87 23.52 9.27 10.57
C LEU A 87 22.76 9.48 11.89
N ASP A 88 23.29 10.34 12.76
CA ASP A 88 22.68 10.67 14.05
C ASP A 88 21.42 11.51 13.89
N ASP A 89 21.40 12.45 12.94
CA ASP A 89 20.25 13.29 12.64
C ASP A 89 19.13 12.48 11.99
N MET A 90 19.44 11.58 11.05
CA MET A 90 18.46 10.66 10.45
C MET A 90 17.82 9.71 11.48
N ILE A 91 18.59 9.26 12.48
CA ILE A 91 18.04 8.44 13.57
C ILE A 91 17.21 9.30 14.52
N ARG A 92 17.70 10.50 14.86
CA ARG A 92 17.00 11.44 15.76
C ARG A 92 15.64 11.86 15.20
N TYR A 93 15.57 12.10 13.89
CA TYR A 93 14.36 12.52 13.18
C TYR A 93 13.62 11.35 12.50
N ASP A 94 14.00 10.11 12.78
CA ASP A 94 13.34 8.88 12.28
C ASP A 94 13.19 8.80 10.75
N GLN A 95 14.11 9.43 10.05
CA GLN A 95 14.25 9.34 8.59
C GLN A 95 15.06 8.12 8.16
N PHE A 96 15.73 7.47 9.11
CA PHE A 96 16.58 6.32 8.83
C PHE A 96 15.83 5.19 8.10
N TYR A 97 14.56 4.95 8.44
CA TYR A 97 13.75 3.95 7.74
C TYR A 97 13.49 4.32 6.28
N SER A 98 13.21 5.59 5.97
CA SER A 98 13.00 6.06 4.58
C SER A 98 14.25 5.86 3.73
N VAL A 99 15.43 6.14 4.29
CA VAL A 99 16.71 5.93 3.60
C VAL A 99 16.98 4.43 3.42
N LEU A 100 16.64 3.60 4.41
CA LEU A 100 16.71 2.14 4.28
C LEU A 100 15.69 1.59 3.26
N SER A 101 14.49 2.18 3.13
CA SER A 101 13.46 1.73 2.20
C SER A 101 13.78 2.13 0.77
N LEU A 102 14.29 3.34 0.54
CA LEU A 102 14.80 3.81 -0.76
C LEU A 102 16.04 3.02 -1.21
N ALA A 103 16.78 2.45 -0.25
CA ALA A 103 17.90 1.54 -0.51
C ALA A 103 17.47 0.09 -0.88
N LYS A 104 16.17 -0.25 -0.92
CA LYS A 104 15.69 -1.60 -1.28
C LYS A 104 15.20 -1.65 -2.73
N ASP A 105 15.91 -2.40 -3.58
CA ASP A 105 15.64 -2.47 -5.03
C ASP A 105 14.52 -3.44 -5.46
N ASP A 106 13.94 -4.27 -4.58
CA ASP A 106 13.13 -5.41 -5.06
C ASP A 106 11.85 -5.75 -4.27
N TYR A 107 11.47 -4.98 -3.23
CA TYR A 107 10.33 -5.35 -2.38
C TYR A 107 9.08 -4.45 -2.53
N TYR A 108 9.14 -3.42 -3.38
CA TYR A 108 8.02 -2.48 -3.62
C TYR A 108 7.29 -2.72 -4.96
N SER A 109 7.31 -3.94 -5.50
CA SER A 109 6.21 -4.34 -6.40
C SER A 109 4.98 -4.59 -5.53
N GLY A 110 3.85 -3.94 -5.88
CA GLY A 110 2.59 -3.84 -5.13
C GLY A 110 1.86 -5.14 -4.74
N TYR A 111 2.55 -6.27 -4.66
CA TYR A 111 2.06 -7.56 -4.15
C TYR A 111 2.39 -7.81 -2.65
N GLY A 112 3.21 -6.96 -2.03
CA GLY A 112 3.68 -7.14 -0.64
C GLY A 112 2.69 -6.77 0.47
N ARG A 113 1.72 -5.88 0.24
CA ARG A 113 0.71 -5.50 1.26
C ARG A 113 -0.24 -6.66 1.61
N TYR A 114 -0.37 -7.65 0.74
CA TYR A 114 -1.24 -8.81 0.95
C TYR A 114 -0.48 -10.12 1.25
N ASN A 115 0.77 -10.26 0.81
CA ASN A 115 1.57 -11.47 1.06
C ASN A 115 2.27 -11.52 2.43
N SER A 116 2.40 -10.41 3.17
CA SER A 116 2.85 -10.48 4.58
C SER A 116 1.81 -11.13 5.51
N PHE A 117 0.61 -11.40 5.01
CA PHE A 117 -0.38 -12.28 5.61
C PHE A 117 -0.39 -13.64 4.91
N THR A 118 0.77 -14.25 4.69
CA THR A 118 0.85 -15.71 4.74
C THR A 118 1.31 -16.09 6.18
N PRO A 119 0.37 -16.30 7.13
CA PRO A 119 0.63 -16.80 8.48
C PRO A 119 1.30 -18.16 8.49
N ASP A 120 1.60 -18.73 7.33
CA ASP A 120 2.12 -20.08 7.22
C ASP A 120 3.60 -20.15 7.61
N LYS A 121 4.35 -19.03 7.53
CA LYS A 121 5.76 -18.94 7.95
C LYS A 121 6.06 -17.87 9.01
N THR A 122 5.04 -17.16 9.49
CA THR A 122 5.25 -16.07 10.46
C THR A 122 5.91 -16.54 11.76
N TYR A 123 5.67 -17.79 12.17
CA TYR A 123 6.19 -18.37 13.41
C TYR A 123 7.14 -19.56 13.19
N SER A 124 7.58 -19.84 11.96
CA SER A 124 8.58 -20.87 11.68
C SER A 124 9.98 -20.43 12.08
N VAL A 125 10.80 -21.39 12.54
CA VAL A 125 12.27 -21.25 12.57
C VAL A 125 12.76 -21.69 11.20
N GLU A 126 13.48 -20.84 10.49
CA GLU A 126 13.92 -21.12 9.11
C GLU A 126 15.42 -21.32 9.06
N LEU A 127 15.90 -22.21 8.18
CA LEU A 127 17.32 -22.28 7.87
C LEU A 127 17.62 -21.24 6.79
N SER A 128 18.45 -20.25 7.11
CA SER A 128 18.79 -19.16 6.19
C SER A 128 19.41 -19.68 4.88
N ASP A 129 19.02 -19.06 3.76
CA ASP A 129 19.44 -19.48 2.42
C ASP A 129 20.93 -19.11 2.21
N ILE A 130 21.65 -19.92 1.43
CA ILE A 130 23.03 -19.59 1.02
C ILE A 130 23.12 -18.23 0.31
N LYS A 131 22.03 -17.80 -0.34
CA LYS A 131 21.94 -16.49 -0.99
C LYS A 131 22.07 -15.33 -0.02
N GLU A 132 21.59 -15.47 1.20
CA GLU A 132 21.67 -14.40 2.22
C GLU A 132 23.12 -14.22 2.67
N VAL A 133 23.88 -15.32 2.81
CA VAL A 133 25.30 -15.28 3.16
C VAL A 133 26.11 -14.64 2.03
N ASN A 134 25.76 -14.95 0.77
CA ASN A 134 26.37 -14.31 -0.40
C ASN A 134 26.20 -12.80 -0.36
N ASP A 135 24.98 -12.33 -0.09
CA ASP A 135 24.66 -10.91 -0.07
C ASP A 135 25.44 -10.17 1.02
N MET A 136 25.59 -10.74 2.22
CA MET A 136 26.41 -10.15 3.28
C MET A 136 27.90 -10.03 2.95
N LEU A 137 28.46 -11.03 2.26
CA LEU A 137 29.89 -11.04 1.92
C LEU A 137 30.20 -10.06 0.78
N ARG A 138 29.32 -10.01 -0.23
CA ARG A 138 29.52 -9.27 -1.47
C ARG A 138 29.11 -7.80 -1.38
N ARG A 139 28.00 -7.48 -0.72
CA ARG A 139 27.41 -6.14 -0.79
C ARG A 139 27.85 -5.28 0.37
N ASP A 140 28.35 -4.10 0.05
CA ASP A 140 28.36 -3.01 1.02
C ASP A 140 26.93 -2.48 1.17
N PRO A 141 26.52 -2.08 2.39
CA PRO A 141 25.23 -1.45 2.59
C PRO A 141 25.12 -0.23 1.66
N ARG A 142 24.04 -0.10 0.87
CA ARG A 142 23.84 1.06 -0.01
C ARG A 142 23.96 2.38 0.72
N LEU A 143 23.59 2.39 2.00
CA LEU A 143 23.77 3.50 2.92
C LEU A 143 25.22 4.03 2.92
N ILE A 144 26.22 3.15 2.89
CA ILE A 144 27.63 3.53 2.76
C ILE A 144 27.88 4.23 1.42
N ASN A 145 27.34 3.71 0.31
CA ASN A 145 27.44 4.41 -0.97
C ASN A 145 26.79 5.79 -0.87
N SER A 146 25.55 5.91 -0.39
CA SER A 146 24.82 7.18 -0.29
C SER A 146 25.53 8.25 0.54
N PHE A 147 26.16 7.86 1.66
CA PHE A 147 26.88 8.79 2.53
C PHE A 147 28.29 9.11 2.08
N MET A 148 29.05 8.11 1.63
CA MET A 148 30.50 8.24 1.44
C MET A 148 30.90 8.48 -0.01
N PHE A 149 30.14 7.94 -0.96
CA PHE A 149 30.66 7.67 -2.29
C PHE A 149 29.76 8.18 -3.42
N ARG A 150 28.43 8.04 -3.35
CA ARG A 150 27.46 8.36 -4.41
C ARG A 150 27.87 7.90 -5.81
N LYS A 151 28.47 6.71 -5.88
CA LYS A 151 29.02 6.14 -7.12
C LYS A 151 27.98 5.35 -7.90
N SER A 152 28.17 5.33 -9.22
CA SER A 152 27.42 4.49 -10.15
C SER A 152 28.26 3.27 -10.56
N SER A 153 27.67 2.07 -10.48
CA SER A 153 28.34 0.84 -10.88
C SER A 153 28.76 0.81 -12.36
N SER A 154 28.04 1.54 -13.22
CA SER A 154 28.35 1.62 -14.66
C SER A 154 29.47 2.60 -14.99
N SER A 155 29.82 3.51 -14.07
CA SER A 155 30.70 4.65 -14.32
C SER A 155 31.84 4.80 -13.30
N ASP A 156 32.01 3.87 -12.36
CA ASP A 156 32.99 3.93 -11.25
C ASP A 156 34.43 4.28 -11.69
N ASN A 157 34.89 3.82 -12.85
CA ASN A 157 36.23 4.17 -13.38
C ASN A 157 36.39 5.65 -13.82
N PHE A 158 35.27 6.36 -13.99
CA PHE A 158 35.19 7.77 -14.38
C PHE A 158 34.75 8.69 -13.22
N GLU A 159 34.69 8.13 -12.00
CA GLU A 159 34.30 8.82 -10.78
C GLU A 159 35.50 8.94 -9.81
N GLU A 160 35.45 9.94 -8.94
CA GLU A 160 36.37 10.16 -7.81
C GLU A 160 35.96 9.32 -6.60
N GLU A 161 36.81 9.30 -5.56
CA GLU A 161 36.56 8.52 -4.33
C GLU A 161 35.41 9.04 -3.46
N THR A 162 34.83 10.18 -3.79
CA THR A 162 33.68 10.77 -3.09
C THR A 162 33.03 11.82 -3.97
N TYR A 163 31.90 12.39 -3.54
CA TYR A 163 31.24 13.52 -4.21
C TYR A 163 31.74 14.85 -3.64
N LEU A 164 31.51 15.94 -4.37
CA LEU A 164 32.21 17.20 -4.13
C LEU A 164 31.92 17.84 -2.76
N ASP A 165 30.69 17.75 -2.26
CA ASP A 165 30.31 18.31 -0.96
C ASP A 165 31.08 17.63 0.19
N LEU A 166 31.15 16.30 0.17
CA LEU A 166 31.95 15.54 1.13
C LEU A 166 33.45 15.77 0.92
N TYR A 167 33.90 16.03 -0.31
CA TYR A 167 35.28 16.45 -0.55
C TYR A 167 35.61 17.79 0.13
N ILE A 168 34.75 18.81 0.00
CA ILE A 168 34.92 20.10 0.70
C ILE A 168 34.95 19.89 2.21
N PHE A 169 34.06 19.07 2.76
CA PHE A 169 34.07 18.67 4.17
C PHE A 169 35.43 18.07 4.58
N ARG A 170 35.93 17.08 3.81
CA ARG A 170 37.22 16.42 4.05
C ARG A 170 38.37 17.41 4.06
N VAL A 171 38.44 18.27 3.04
CA VAL A 171 39.50 19.28 2.91
C VAL A 171 39.45 20.26 4.09
N GLY A 172 38.25 20.76 4.44
CA GLY A 172 38.04 21.64 5.60
C GLY A 172 38.58 21.04 6.90
N LYS A 173 38.18 19.80 7.21
CA LYS A 173 38.66 19.07 8.40
C LYS A 173 40.18 18.87 8.34
N LYS A 174 40.74 18.42 7.20
CA LYS A 174 42.20 18.18 7.02
C LYS A 174 43.05 19.44 7.15
N LEU A 175 42.47 20.61 6.89
CA LEU A 175 43.10 21.91 7.10
C LEU A 175 42.83 22.50 8.50
N GLY A 176 42.22 21.73 9.40
CA GLY A 176 41.92 22.16 10.77
C GLY A 176 40.82 23.22 10.87
N LYS A 177 39.98 23.36 9.85
CA LYS A 177 38.88 24.33 9.82
C LYS A 177 37.64 23.77 10.54
N LYS A 178 36.87 24.65 11.17
CA LYS A 178 35.54 24.31 11.67
C LYS A 178 34.61 24.15 10.46
N VAL A 179 33.84 23.05 10.43
CA VAL A 179 32.78 22.85 9.43
C VAL A 179 31.44 23.03 10.12
N ILE A 180 30.53 23.81 9.53
CA ILE A 180 29.20 24.10 10.08
C ILE A 180 28.12 23.97 9.03
N PRO A 181 26.87 23.65 9.41
CA PRO A 181 25.75 23.66 8.49
C PRO A 181 25.29 25.11 8.26
N VAL A 182 24.82 25.42 7.04
CA VAL A 182 24.15 26.70 6.73
C VAL A 182 22.63 26.56 6.73
N GLU A 183 22.10 25.34 6.82
CA GLU A 183 20.69 25.01 6.98
C GLU A 183 20.43 24.21 8.27
N ASP A 184 19.19 24.22 8.76
CA ASP A 184 18.74 23.25 9.76
C ASP A 184 18.33 21.95 9.07
N PHE A 185 18.80 20.81 9.57
CA PHE A 185 18.55 19.51 8.95
C PHE A 185 17.06 19.16 8.91
N ALA A 186 16.32 19.35 10.02
CA ALA A 186 14.92 18.98 10.08
C ALA A 186 14.06 19.90 9.22
N GLU A 187 14.36 21.20 9.21
CA GLU A 187 13.70 22.17 8.33
C GLU A 187 13.98 21.87 6.86
N SER A 188 15.24 21.64 6.48
CA SER A 188 15.64 21.37 5.09
C SER A 188 14.96 20.11 4.55
N GLU A 189 14.94 19.02 5.32
CA GLU A 189 14.30 17.78 4.88
C GLU A 189 12.78 17.94 4.73
N ALA A 190 12.12 18.65 5.65
CA ALA A 190 10.70 18.95 5.51
C ALA A 190 10.41 19.77 4.24
N LEU A 191 11.27 20.74 3.90
CA LEU A 191 11.14 21.54 2.67
C LEU A 191 11.40 20.70 1.41
N VAL A 192 12.39 19.80 1.42
CA VAL A 192 12.68 18.88 0.30
C VAL A 192 11.50 17.94 0.05
N GLU A 193 10.89 17.40 1.11
CA GLU A 193 9.71 16.54 1.02
C GLU A 193 8.51 17.30 0.43
N ILE A 194 8.23 18.52 0.92
CA ILE A 194 7.20 19.40 0.34
C ILE A 194 7.50 19.71 -1.14
N ALA A 195 8.77 19.84 -1.53
CA ALA A 195 9.14 20.14 -2.91
C ALA A 195 8.98 18.95 -3.85
N GLN A 196 9.36 17.74 -3.42
CA GLN A 196 9.34 16.52 -4.24
C GLN A 196 7.95 15.91 -4.41
N ASP A 197 7.01 16.37 -3.59
CA ASP A 197 5.60 16.07 -3.68
C ASP A 197 5.01 16.54 -5.04
N ARG A 198 4.67 15.54 -5.85
CA ARG A 198 4.16 15.67 -7.23
C ARG A 198 2.67 15.99 -7.31
N GLU A 199 1.96 16.04 -6.19
CA GLU A 199 0.49 16.08 -6.17
C GLU A 199 -0.10 17.51 -6.14
N TYR A 200 0.74 18.56 -6.11
CA TYR A 200 0.30 19.97 -6.07
C TYR A 200 0.89 20.81 -7.21
N GLY A 201 1.27 20.17 -8.31
CA GLY A 201 1.83 20.84 -9.47
C GLY A 201 0.72 21.24 -10.43
N ASP A 202 0.05 22.35 -10.12
CA ASP A 202 -1.00 22.91 -10.96
C ASP A 202 -0.49 23.14 -12.39
N LYS A 203 -1.34 22.95 -13.42
CA LYS A 203 -0.98 23.35 -14.80
C LYS A 203 -0.64 24.85 -14.84
N ASP A 204 -1.17 25.63 -13.91
CA ASP A 204 -0.86 27.04 -13.67
C ASP A 204 0.33 27.29 -12.71
N ASP A 205 0.84 26.25 -12.04
CA ASP A 205 2.03 26.29 -11.16
C ASP A 205 3.35 26.17 -11.94
N VAL A 206 3.29 26.17 -13.28
CA VAL A 206 4.48 26.18 -14.12
C VAL A 206 5.09 27.60 -14.15
N ILE A 207 6.42 27.68 -14.08
CA ILE A 207 7.16 28.91 -14.35
C ILE A 207 6.91 29.30 -15.82
N GLU A 208 6.33 30.49 -16.02
CA GLU A 208 6.01 31.07 -17.33
C GLU A 208 7.18 30.92 -18.32
N GLY A 209 6.92 30.31 -19.49
CA GLY A 209 7.91 30.05 -20.53
C GLY A 209 8.61 28.68 -20.47
N TYR A 210 8.21 27.78 -19.58
CA TYR A 210 8.77 26.42 -19.43
C TYR A 210 7.71 25.29 -19.43
N GLU A 211 6.54 25.54 -20.03
CA GLU A 211 5.42 24.57 -20.17
C GLU A 211 5.79 23.43 -21.13
N ASP A 212 5.68 22.18 -20.67
CA ASP A 212 5.82 20.90 -21.39
C ASP A 212 6.84 20.82 -22.54
N ILE A 213 8.12 20.72 -22.18
CA ILE A 213 9.14 20.21 -23.10
C ILE A 213 9.22 18.68 -22.91
N GLU A 214 8.64 17.92 -23.82
CA GLU A 214 8.93 16.49 -23.96
C GLU A 214 10.43 16.33 -24.23
N ILE A 215 11.20 15.99 -23.18
CA ILE A 215 12.61 15.69 -23.32
C ILE A 215 12.72 14.33 -24.02
N GLU A 216 12.71 14.33 -25.35
CA GLU A 216 12.85 13.15 -26.23
C GLU A 216 14.09 12.29 -25.87
N SER A 217 15.09 12.85 -25.17
CA SER A 217 16.16 12.05 -24.56
C SER A 217 16.67 12.65 -23.24
N ARG A 218 16.35 11.99 -22.12
CA ARG A 218 16.89 12.31 -20.78
C ARG A 218 18.42 12.36 -20.75
N TYR A 219 19.09 11.63 -21.66
CA TYR A 219 20.54 11.63 -21.82
C TYR A 219 21.09 12.98 -22.30
N LYS A 220 20.53 13.56 -23.38
CA LYS A 220 21.00 14.87 -23.89
C LYS A 220 20.80 15.98 -22.87
N PHE A 221 19.71 15.89 -22.12
CA PHE A 221 19.42 16.86 -21.08
C PHE A 221 20.42 16.82 -19.92
N PHE A 222 20.83 15.61 -19.51
CA PHE A 222 21.90 15.45 -18.52
C PHE A 222 23.26 15.97 -19.05
N GLU A 223 23.57 15.74 -20.32
CA GLU A 223 24.78 16.32 -20.96
C GLU A 223 24.75 17.86 -20.96
N MET A 224 23.60 18.49 -21.19
CA MET A 224 23.46 19.95 -21.12
C MET A 224 23.73 20.49 -19.70
N PHE A 225 23.27 19.80 -18.66
CA PHE A 225 23.60 20.14 -17.26
C PHE A 225 25.09 20.04 -17.00
N GLU A 226 25.71 18.94 -17.43
CA GLU A 226 27.15 18.73 -17.29
C GLU A 226 27.97 19.81 -18.02
N ASP A 227 27.57 20.18 -19.24
CA ASP A 227 28.22 21.21 -20.05
C ASP A 227 28.06 22.61 -19.43
N ALA A 228 26.86 22.95 -18.96
CA ALA A 228 26.60 24.21 -18.28
C ALA A 228 27.46 24.34 -17.01
N TYR A 229 27.50 23.31 -16.18
CA TYR A 229 28.37 23.29 -15.00
C TYR A 229 29.85 23.35 -15.38
N ARG A 230 30.30 22.63 -16.42
CA ARG A 230 31.70 22.66 -16.89
C ARG A 230 32.16 24.07 -17.27
N ARG A 231 31.26 24.84 -17.89
CA ARG A 231 31.50 26.23 -18.29
C ARG A 231 31.28 27.22 -17.15
N GLY A 232 30.76 26.79 -16.00
CA GLY A 232 30.33 27.69 -14.92
C GLY A 232 29.20 28.63 -15.35
N ASP A 233 28.36 28.20 -16.29
CA ASP A 233 27.24 28.95 -16.85
C ASP A 233 26.01 28.77 -15.95
N LEU A 234 25.93 29.57 -14.89
CA LEU A 234 24.86 29.44 -13.88
C LEU A 234 23.50 29.90 -14.43
N ASP A 235 23.47 30.80 -15.42
CA ASP A 235 22.23 31.19 -16.11
C ASP A 235 21.61 30.00 -16.86
N MET A 236 22.45 29.21 -17.53
CA MET A 236 22.01 27.99 -18.19
C MET A 236 21.59 26.91 -17.17
N LEU A 237 22.29 26.76 -16.04
CA LEU A 237 21.88 25.83 -14.98
C LEU A 237 20.54 26.20 -14.35
N ASP A 238 20.27 27.49 -14.11
CA ASP A 238 18.96 27.98 -13.65
C ASP A 238 17.86 27.64 -14.67
N SER A 239 18.12 27.89 -15.95
CA SER A 239 17.19 27.60 -17.04
C SER A 239 16.91 26.11 -17.18
N LEU A 240 17.93 25.27 -17.09
CA LEU A 240 17.80 23.82 -17.15
C LEU A 240 17.09 23.26 -15.90
N ASN A 241 17.34 23.83 -14.72
CA ASN A 241 16.62 23.43 -13.50
C ASN A 241 15.13 23.73 -13.61
N LYS A 242 14.77 24.93 -14.08
CA LYS A 242 13.38 25.32 -14.33
C LYS A 242 12.73 24.49 -15.43
N MET A 243 13.50 24.11 -16.46
CA MET A 243 13.01 23.19 -17.50
C MET A 243 12.79 21.76 -16.98
N SER A 244 13.64 21.29 -16.06
CA SER A 244 13.52 19.96 -15.46
C SER A 244 12.34 19.88 -14.49
N ASN A 245 12.16 20.96 -13.72
CA ASN A 245 11.24 21.07 -12.61
C ASN A 245 10.54 22.44 -12.72
N PRO A 246 9.55 22.57 -13.62
CA PRO A 246 8.94 23.86 -13.89
C PRO A 246 7.98 24.34 -12.80
N SER A 247 7.62 23.50 -11.83
CA SER A 247 6.74 23.88 -10.72
C SER A 247 7.32 25.03 -9.86
N LYS A 248 6.52 26.08 -9.60
CA LYS A 248 6.88 27.16 -8.67
C LYS A 248 6.90 26.62 -7.24
N LYS A 249 6.02 25.68 -6.87
CA LYS A 249 6.10 24.95 -5.57
C LYS A 249 7.45 24.27 -5.42
N TYR A 250 7.86 23.44 -6.38
CA TYR A 250 9.16 22.76 -6.33
C TYR A 250 10.28 23.78 -6.11
N ASN A 251 10.35 24.83 -6.93
CA ASN A 251 11.42 25.83 -6.82
C ASN A 251 11.36 26.64 -5.51
N LYS A 252 10.17 26.95 -5.00
CA LYS A 252 9.98 27.68 -3.72
C LYS A 252 10.55 26.90 -2.54
N TYR A 253 10.20 25.62 -2.42
CA TYR A 253 10.58 24.80 -1.27
C TYR A 253 11.96 24.15 -1.46
N MET A 254 12.34 23.77 -2.69
CA MET A 254 13.67 23.20 -2.97
C MET A 254 14.78 24.25 -2.98
N LEU A 255 14.49 25.48 -3.41
CA LEU A 255 15.50 26.53 -3.59
C LEU A 255 15.19 27.80 -2.79
N TRP A 256 14.07 28.49 -3.00
CA TRP A 256 13.93 29.89 -2.53
C TRP A 256 13.94 30.05 -1.01
N ILE A 257 13.14 29.25 -0.28
CA ILE A 257 13.10 29.30 1.20
C ILE A 257 14.45 28.85 1.77
N ARG A 258 15.01 27.78 1.22
CA ARG A 258 16.32 27.23 1.57
C ARG A 258 17.44 28.27 1.37
N ASN A 259 17.47 28.97 0.24
CA ASN A 259 18.39 30.07 -0.06
C ASN A 259 18.30 31.20 0.97
N ALA A 260 17.08 31.61 1.34
CA ALA A 260 16.88 32.65 2.33
C ALA A 260 17.40 32.23 3.72
N ASN A 261 17.19 30.97 4.10
CA ASN A 261 17.71 30.40 5.34
C ASN A 261 19.24 30.34 5.34
N MET A 262 19.86 29.85 4.26
CA MET A 262 21.32 29.83 4.10
C MET A 262 21.93 31.23 4.20
N VAL A 263 21.35 32.22 3.50
CA VAL A 263 21.82 33.61 3.53
C VAL A 263 21.70 34.22 4.92
N ARG A 264 20.63 33.90 5.67
CA ARG A 264 20.48 34.34 7.07
C ARG A 264 21.61 33.80 7.95
N THR A 265 21.96 32.53 7.79
CA THR A 265 23.08 31.92 8.51
C THR A 265 24.42 32.56 8.13
N MET A 266 24.66 32.75 6.82
CA MET A 266 25.88 33.40 6.32
C MET A 266 26.02 34.84 6.84
N ASP A 267 24.97 35.64 6.75
CA ASP A 267 24.92 37.05 7.21
C ASP A 267 25.22 37.18 8.71
N THR A 268 24.88 36.15 9.49
CA THR A 268 25.16 36.10 10.94
C THR A 268 26.64 35.82 11.24
N ILE A 269 27.32 35.04 10.40
CA ILE A 269 28.65 34.50 10.70
C ILE A 269 29.78 35.30 10.03
N MET A 270 29.60 35.67 8.76
CA MET A 270 30.62 36.37 7.96
C MET A 270 31.18 37.65 8.61
N PRO A 271 30.40 38.48 9.34
CA PRO A 271 30.94 39.66 10.02
C PRO A 271 32.04 39.36 11.03
N ASN A 272 32.02 38.17 11.64
CA ASN A 272 32.96 37.76 12.68
C ASN A 272 34.05 36.81 12.18
N GLN A 273 33.74 35.99 11.16
CA GLN A 273 34.63 34.94 10.67
C GLN A 273 34.48 34.78 9.15
N SER A 274 35.60 34.77 8.43
CA SER A 274 35.60 34.47 6.98
C SER A 274 35.17 33.03 6.70
N MET A 275 34.29 32.85 5.71
CA MET A 275 33.69 31.56 5.38
C MET A 275 34.03 31.10 3.96
N PHE A 276 34.22 29.79 3.77
CA PHE A 276 34.10 29.12 2.48
C PHE A 276 32.80 28.31 2.48
N VAL A 277 31.82 28.69 1.68
CA VAL A 277 30.48 28.08 1.66
C VAL A 277 30.29 27.27 0.38
N GLY A 278 30.05 25.97 0.51
CA GLY A 278 29.69 25.08 -0.60
C GLY A 278 28.21 24.72 -0.56
N VAL A 279 27.47 25.08 -1.61
CA VAL A 279 26.04 24.77 -1.80
C VAL A 279 25.80 24.37 -3.25
N GLY A 280 24.77 23.58 -3.54
CA GLY A 280 24.45 23.13 -4.89
C GLY A 280 24.36 24.29 -5.89
N ALA A 281 24.91 24.11 -7.10
CA ALA A 281 25.05 25.18 -8.08
C ALA A 281 23.71 25.85 -8.47
N ALA A 282 22.60 25.11 -8.37
CA ALA A 282 21.25 25.61 -8.60
C ALA A 282 20.80 26.68 -7.58
N HIS A 283 21.42 26.76 -6.40
CA HIS A 283 21.09 27.74 -5.35
C HIS A 283 21.66 29.14 -5.63
N LEU A 284 22.68 29.28 -6.49
CA LEU A 284 23.38 30.54 -6.68
C LEU A 284 22.65 31.58 -7.57
N PRO A 285 22.17 31.23 -8.78
CA PRO A 285 21.65 32.19 -9.75
C PRO A 285 20.18 32.59 -9.49
N GLY A 286 19.71 33.62 -10.22
CA GLY A 286 18.32 34.07 -10.17
C GLY A 286 18.01 35.11 -9.09
N LYS A 287 16.80 35.69 -9.11
CA LYS A 287 16.37 36.78 -8.20
C LYS A 287 16.31 36.35 -6.73
N GLU A 288 15.99 35.07 -6.50
CA GLU A 288 15.97 34.41 -5.20
C GLU A 288 17.21 33.53 -4.96
N GLY A 289 18.23 33.67 -5.82
CA GLY A 289 19.51 32.99 -5.68
C GLY A 289 20.37 33.61 -4.57
N VAL A 290 21.24 32.80 -3.96
CA VAL A 290 22.12 33.23 -2.86
C VAL A 290 22.96 34.46 -3.23
N ILE A 291 23.43 34.57 -4.49
CA ILE A 291 24.22 35.73 -4.96
C ILE A 291 23.42 37.03 -4.84
N GLU A 292 22.19 37.05 -5.33
CA GLU A 292 21.35 38.26 -5.34
C GLU A 292 20.81 38.58 -3.94
N LEU A 293 20.50 37.56 -3.13
CA LEU A 293 20.09 37.74 -1.75
C LEU A 293 21.20 38.35 -0.88
N LEU A 294 22.46 37.94 -1.07
CA LEU A 294 23.61 38.57 -0.42
C LEU A 294 23.84 40.01 -0.90
N ARG A 295 23.68 40.29 -2.20
CA ARG A 295 23.76 41.66 -2.74
C ARG A 295 22.66 42.56 -2.14
N LYS A 296 21.42 42.05 -2.02
CA LYS A 296 20.29 42.74 -1.35
C LYS A 296 20.60 43.05 0.13
N LYS A 297 21.40 42.21 0.79
CA LYS A 297 21.88 42.40 2.17
C LYS A 297 23.04 43.42 2.30
N GLY A 298 23.54 43.95 1.19
CA GLY A 298 24.59 44.98 1.17
C GLY A 298 26.00 44.45 0.91
N TYR A 299 26.18 43.15 0.66
CA TYR A 299 27.48 42.57 0.32
C TYR A 299 27.83 42.78 -1.16
N THR A 300 29.11 42.94 -1.45
CA THR A 300 29.66 42.88 -2.81
C THR A 300 29.99 41.42 -3.13
N VAL A 301 29.30 40.85 -4.13
CA VAL A 301 29.52 39.46 -4.58
C VAL A 301 30.01 39.47 -6.03
N ARG A 302 31.23 38.96 -6.28
CA ARG A 302 31.86 38.95 -7.62
C ARG A 302 32.43 37.57 -7.98
N PRO A 303 32.43 37.17 -9.26
CA PRO A 303 32.99 35.89 -9.66
C PRO A 303 34.52 35.91 -9.56
N VAL A 304 35.12 34.78 -9.22
CA VAL A 304 36.57 34.59 -9.14
C VAL A 304 37.05 33.81 -10.36
N SER A 305 38.03 34.34 -11.08
CA SER A 305 38.58 33.67 -12.27
C SER A 305 39.35 32.40 -11.92
N TYR A 306 39.25 31.40 -12.80
CA TYR A 306 40.02 30.16 -12.72
C TYR A 306 41.47 30.39 -13.16
N THR A 307 42.46 30.14 -12.30
CA THR A 307 43.89 30.35 -12.59
C THR A 307 44.70 29.04 -12.62
N GLY A 308 44.24 28.05 -13.40
CA GLY A 308 45.01 26.83 -13.71
C GLY A 308 44.80 25.65 -12.76
N ARG A 309 45.35 24.48 -13.13
CA ARG A 309 45.14 23.20 -12.42
C ARG A 309 46.06 23.05 -11.21
N SER A 310 45.49 22.68 -10.06
CA SER A 310 46.24 22.42 -8.82
C SER A 310 46.18 20.95 -8.36
N GLU A 311 46.41 20.02 -9.29
CA GLU A 311 46.49 18.57 -9.00
C GLU A 311 47.49 18.29 -7.86
N LYS A 312 48.61 19.00 -7.82
CA LYS A 312 49.63 18.86 -6.75
C LYS A 312 49.11 19.24 -5.36
N LEU A 313 48.24 20.25 -5.26
CA LEU A 313 47.71 20.70 -3.97
C LEU A 313 46.61 19.74 -3.49
N LYS A 314 45.75 19.30 -4.41
CA LYS A 314 44.80 18.21 -4.18
C LYS A 314 45.53 16.97 -3.66
N ASP A 315 46.54 16.47 -4.38
CA ASP A 315 47.32 15.29 -3.98
C ASP A 315 47.99 15.46 -2.61
N LYS A 316 48.47 16.66 -2.30
CA LYS A 316 49.07 16.96 -1.00
C LYS A 316 48.04 16.89 0.13
N ILE A 317 46.85 17.44 -0.08
CA ILE A 317 45.76 17.42 0.91
C ILE A 317 45.17 16.00 1.05
N ASP A 318 45.00 15.28 -0.06
CA ASP A 318 44.45 13.92 -0.06
C ASP A 318 45.32 12.96 0.76
N LYS A 319 46.64 13.17 0.78
CA LYS A 319 47.62 12.44 1.61
C LYS A 319 47.61 12.79 3.10
N ILE A 320 46.95 13.86 3.53
CA ILE A 320 46.80 14.19 4.96
C ILE A 320 45.79 13.20 5.56
N GLU A 321 46.19 12.51 6.61
CA GLU A 321 45.32 11.64 7.42
C GLU A 321 45.09 12.31 8.78
N ILE A 322 43.84 12.39 9.22
CA ILE A 322 43.50 12.88 10.57
C ILE A 322 43.34 11.69 11.50
N ASP A 323 43.89 11.80 12.71
CA ASP A 323 43.66 10.80 13.74
C ASP A 323 42.27 10.99 14.37
N ILE A 324 41.38 10.02 14.15
CA ILE A 324 40.06 9.99 14.77
C ILE A 324 40.14 9.13 16.03
N PRO A 325 39.71 9.64 17.20
CA PRO A 325 39.71 8.88 18.43
C PRO A 325 38.89 7.59 18.30
N PHE A 326 39.45 6.50 18.85
CA PHE A 326 38.73 5.24 18.95
C PHE A 326 37.68 5.32 20.07
N SER A 327 36.48 4.85 19.81
CA SER A 327 35.44 4.61 20.81
C SER A 327 35.14 3.12 20.91
N SER A 328 34.75 2.69 22.11
CA SER A 328 34.25 1.32 22.31
C SER A 328 32.81 1.20 21.84
N PHE A 329 32.53 0.10 21.16
CA PHE A 329 31.19 -0.32 20.76
C PHE A 329 30.91 -1.71 21.31
N THR A 330 29.70 -1.92 21.80
CA THR A 330 29.16 -3.23 22.19
C THR A 330 27.76 -3.34 21.59
N SER A 331 27.47 -4.45 20.90
CA SER A 331 26.14 -4.69 20.31
C SER A 331 25.04 -4.69 21.37
N SER A 332 23.79 -4.46 20.96
CA SER A 332 22.63 -4.41 21.85
C SER A 332 22.53 -5.56 22.84
N ASP A 333 22.77 -6.78 22.35
CA ASP A 333 22.72 -8.07 23.05
C ASP A 333 24.05 -8.49 23.69
N GLY A 334 25.09 -7.65 23.59
CA GLY A 334 26.41 -7.93 24.10
C GLY A 334 27.20 -9.00 23.35
N MET A 335 26.72 -9.46 22.19
CA MET A 335 27.37 -10.51 21.41
C MET A 335 28.77 -10.14 20.94
N ILE A 336 28.98 -8.90 20.50
CA ILE A 336 30.27 -8.42 19.99
C ILE A 336 30.63 -7.09 20.64
N SER A 337 31.89 -6.96 21.03
CA SER A 337 32.48 -5.69 21.48
C SER A 337 33.78 -5.42 20.72
N LEU A 338 34.03 -4.18 20.35
CA LEU A 338 35.22 -3.76 19.61
C LEU A 338 35.49 -2.25 19.77
N GLU A 339 36.63 -1.78 19.28
CA GLU A 339 36.96 -0.35 19.20
C GLU A 339 37.03 0.12 17.75
N VAL A 340 36.31 1.18 17.38
CA VAL A 340 36.37 1.83 16.05
C VAL A 340 36.75 3.30 16.17
N PRO A 341 37.40 3.90 15.15
CA PRO A 341 37.47 5.35 15.03
C PRO A 341 36.07 5.95 14.86
N GLY A 342 35.71 6.91 15.71
CA GLY A 342 34.39 7.52 15.70
C GLY A 342 33.33 6.62 16.34
N LYS A 343 32.06 6.84 16.00
CA LYS A 343 30.90 6.15 16.58
C LYS A 343 30.42 5.03 15.66
N MET A 344 30.17 3.85 16.22
CA MET A 344 29.50 2.75 15.53
C MET A 344 28.01 2.74 15.86
N THR A 345 27.18 2.59 14.84
CA THR A 345 25.73 2.67 14.94
C THR A 345 25.11 1.37 14.44
N GLU A 346 24.38 0.69 15.31
CA GLU A 346 23.66 -0.57 15.03
C GLU A 346 22.24 -0.29 14.52
N PHE A 347 21.77 -1.04 13.54
CA PHE A 347 20.41 -0.97 13.01
C PHE A 347 19.93 -2.36 12.57
N PRO A 348 18.61 -2.63 12.59
CA PRO A 348 18.10 -3.89 12.08
C PRO A 348 18.22 -3.91 10.55
N TYR A 349 18.48 -5.08 10.00
CA TYR A 349 18.63 -5.34 8.57
C TYR A 349 17.56 -6.36 8.12
N GLN A 350 17.67 -6.97 6.93
CA GLN A 350 16.65 -7.88 6.42
C GLN A 350 16.53 -9.17 7.27
N ASN A 351 15.34 -9.78 7.33
CA ASN A 351 15.10 -11.16 7.83
C ASN A 351 15.57 -11.55 9.25
N GLY A 352 15.83 -10.61 10.17
CA GLY A 352 16.38 -10.93 11.50
C GLY A 352 17.79 -10.38 11.70
N ASP A 353 18.46 -10.02 10.60
CA ASP A 353 19.85 -9.62 10.60
C ASP A 353 20.08 -8.26 11.26
N LYS A 354 21.33 -8.04 11.70
CA LYS A 354 21.79 -6.75 12.23
C LYS A 354 22.97 -6.26 11.43
N GLN A 355 23.03 -4.95 11.24
CA GLN A 355 24.22 -4.29 10.73
C GLN A 355 24.63 -3.19 11.69
N SER A 356 25.93 -3.04 11.87
CA SER A 356 26.51 -1.91 12.57
C SER A 356 27.54 -1.27 11.66
N ILE A 357 27.51 0.05 11.50
CA ILE A 357 28.45 0.78 10.66
C ILE A 357 29.13 1.89 11.45
N ALA A 358 30.42 2.10 11.16
CA ALA A 358 31.13 3.31 11.52
C ALA A 358 31.77 3.88 10.25
N THR A 359 31.65 5.18 10.05
CA THR A 359 32.23 5.87 8.88
C THR A 359 33.30 6.85 9.34
N ASP A 360 34.51 6.70 8.80
CA ASP A 360 35.53 7.72 8.83
C ASP A 360 35.34 8.58 7.58
N MET A 361 34.42 9.55 7.69
CA MET A 361 34.06 10.44 6.59
C MET A 361 35.23 11.33 6.14
N VAL A 362 36.22 11.58 7.02
CA VAL A 362 37.34 12.48 6.76
C VAL A 362 38.43 11.79 5.94
N ASN A 363 38.79 10.57 6.32
CA ASN A 363 39.85 9.80 5.66
C ASN A 363 39.31 8.85 4.57
N GLY A 364 37.99 8.62 4.53
CA GLY A 364 37.37 7.77 3.50
C GLY A 364 37.45 6.28 3.83
N HIS A 365 37.29 5.93 5.10
CA HIS A 365 37.31 4.53 5.58
C HIS A 365 35.98 4.18 6.23
N TYR A 366 35.63 2.90 6.24
CA TYR A 366 34.41 2.44 6.90
C TYR A 366 34.59 1.04 7.49
N TYR A 367 33.84 0.82 8.57
CA TYR A 367 33.85 -0.39 9.36
C TYR A 367 32.43 -0.92 9.43
N ILE A 368 32.26 -2.22 9.19
CA ILE A 368 30.95 -2.86 9.18
C ILE A 368 31.03 -4.11 10.07
N VAL A 369 30.01 -4.31 10.89
CA VAL A 369 29.70 -5.59 11.51
C VAL A 369 28.33 -6.02 11.00
N SER A 370 28.31 -7.09 10.20
CA SER A 370 27.06 -7.71 9.73
C SER A 370 26.85 -9.00 10.49
N ARG A 371 25.66 -9.20 11.03
CA ARG A 371 25.28 -10.39 11.80
C ARG A 371 24.02 -10.95 11.20
N MET A 372 24.06 -12.21 10.81
CA MET A 372 22.90 -12.89 10.25
C MET A 372 22.61 -14.16 11.01
N GLU A 373 21.35 -14.31 11.37
CA GLU A 373 20.83 -15.52 11.98
C GLU A 373 20.75 -16.61 10.90
N HIS A 374 21.28 -17.80 11.18
CA HIS A 374 21.21 -18.96 10.29
C HIS A 374 20.45 -20.13 10.88
N HIS A 375 20.21 -20.13 12.20
CA HIS A 375 19.48 -21.16 12.95
C HIS A 375 19.95 -22.61 12.78
N ALA A 376 21.06 -22.84 12.07
CA ALA A 376 21.55 -24.17 11.68
C ALA A 376 21.67 -25.18 12.84
N SER A 377 21.95 -24.73 14.06
CA SER A 377 21.98 -25.62 15.23
C SER A 377 20.61 -26.21 15.60
N TRP A 378 19.50 -25.52 15.33
CA TRP A 378 18.13 -26.05 15.44
C TRP A 378 17.90 -27.25 14.51
N PHE A 379 18.51 -27.19 13.33
CA PHE A 379 18.46 -28.23 12.30
C PHE A 379 19.57 -29.29 12.46
N GLY A 380 20.22 -29.35 13.62
CA GLY A 380 21.26 -30.34 13.93
C GLY A 380 22.58 -30.14 13.15
N MET A 381 22.75 -29.02 12.47
CA MET A 381 23.98 -28.72 11.73
C MET A 381 25.05 -28.14 12.66
N SER A 382 26.31 -28.49 12.42
CA SER A 382 27.44 -28.04 13.23
C SER A 382 28.01 -26.69 12.78
N ASP A 383 28.67 -25.98 13.68
CA ASP A 383 29.42 -24.75 13.37
C ASP A 383 30.45 -25.00 12.23
N ASP A 384 31.04 -26.20 12.18
CA ASP A 384 31.98 -26.59 11.11
C ASP A 384 31.32 -26.74 9.74
N PHE A 385 30.07 -27.21 9.70
CA PHE A 385 29.30 -27.27 8.46
C PHE A 385 29.02 -25.86 7.93
N VAL A 386 28.59 -24.96 8.81
CA VAL A 386 28.32 -23.55 8.45
C VAL A 386 29.61 -22.86 7.99
N LEU A 387 30.73 -23.06 8.70
CA LEU A 387 32.03 -22.47 8.31
C LEU A 387 32.51 -22.96 6.94
N LYS A 388 32.37 -24.25 6.63
CA LYS A 388 32.70 -24.77 5.29
C LYS A 388 31.82 -24.18 4.19
N ARG A 389 30.54 -23.96 4.49
CA ARG A 389 29.61 -23.29 3.57
C ARG A 389 30.04 -21.85 3.33
N VAL A 390 30.34 -21.09 4.38
CA VAL A 390 30.92 -19.74 4.26
C VAL A 390 32.22 -19.75 3.43
N ASP A 391 33.14 -20.68 3.69
CA ASP A 391 34.42 -20.78 2.96
C ASP A 391 34.20 -21.00 1.46
N SER A 392 33.24 -21.84 1.10
CA SER A 392 32.92 -22.13 -0.32
C SER A 392 32.43 -20.91 -1.09
N LEU A 393 31.91 -19.89 -0.39
CA LEU A 393 31.36 -18.68 -0.99
C LEU A 393 32.39 -17.55 -1.18
N LEU A 394 33.56 -17.64 -0.52
CA LEU A 394 34.51 -16.54 -0.51
C LEU A 394 35.04 -16.18 -1.89
N PHE A 395 35.25 -17.18 -2.76
CA PHE A 395 35.81 -16.95 -4.10
C PHE A 395 34.89 -16.08 -4.96
N GLU A 396 33.58 -16.27 -4.87
CA GLU A 396 32.59 -15.56 -5.67
C GLU A 396 32.22 -14.20 -5.08
N ASN A 397 32.37 -14.04 -3.76
CA ASN A 397 31.79 -12.91 -3.03
C ASN A 397 32.79 -11.95 -2.40
N ILE A 398 34.09 -12.28 -2.30
CA ILE A 398 35.12 -11.32 -1.86
C ILE A 398 35.64 -10.51 -3.06
N PRO A 399 35.57 -9.16 -3.05
CA PRO A 399 35.96 -8.34 -4.19
C PRO A 399 37.44 -8.48 -4.58
N GLY A 400 37.71 -8.62 -5.88
CA GLY A 400 39.08 -8.62 -6.41
C GLY A 400 39.85 -9.89 -6.08
N LYS A 401 41.10 -9.76 -5.63
CA LYS A 401 41.99 -10.90 -5.36
C LYS A 401 42.15 -11.11 -3.86
N ILE A 402 41.80 -12.30 -3.36
CA ILE A 402 42.15 -12.74 -2.01
C ILE A 402 43.67 -12.94 -1.94
N LEU A 403 44.32 -12.22 -1.04
CA LEU A 403 45.76 -12.26 -0.82
C LEU A 403 46.14 -13.17 0.35
N LYS A 404 45.29 -13.21 1.38
CA LYS A 404 45.47 -14.03 2.57
C LYS A 404 44.12 -14.58 3.03
N LYS A 405 44.10 -15.85 3.43
CA LYS A 405 42.99 -16.51 4.12
C LYS A 405 43.59 -17.36 5.25
N LYS A 406 43.20 -17.12 6.49
CA LYS A 406 43.71 -17.85 7.66
C LYS A 406 42.55 -18.23 8.58
N GLU A 407 42.50 -19.49 9.00
CA GLU A 407 41.60 -19.91 10.08
C GLU A 407 42.02 -19.30 11.42
N ILE A 408 41.03 -18.78 12.15
CA ILE A 408 41.20 -18.14 13.45
C ILE A 408 40.17 -18.70 14.44
N SER A 409 40.44 -18.52 15.73
CA SER A 409 39.52 -18.81 16.81
C SER A 409 39.54 -17.67 17.82
N LEU A 410 38.35 -17.23 18.26
CA LEU A 410 38.18 -16.13 19.20
C LEU A 410 37.04 -16.46 20.16
N ASP A 411 37.31 -16.36 21.48
CA ASP A 411 36.33 -16.58 22.56
C ASP A 411 35.50 -17.88 22.44
N GLY A 412 36.09 -18.92 21.82
CA GLY A 412 35.46 -20.24 21.64
C GLY A 412 34.71 -20.44 20.33
N TYR A 413 34.78 -19.48 19.39
CA TYR A 413 34.17 -19.54 18.06
C TYR A 413 35.23 -19.64 16.96
N LYS A 414 34.96 -20.45 15.94
CA LYS A 414 35.84 -20.60 14.77
C LYS A 414 35.52 -19.51 13.74
N GLY A 415 36.53 -19.14 12.95
CA GLY A 415 36.39 -18.11 11.95
C GLY A 415 37.52 -18.05 10.93
N LEU A 416 37.45 -17.04 10.05
CA LEU A 416 38.39 -16.78 8.97
C LEU A 416 38.87 -15.31 9.01
N ASP A 417 40.17 -15.08 8.90
CA ASP A 417 40.81 -13.77 8.66
C ASP A 417 41.24 -13.69 7.20
N ILE A 418 40.67 -12.73 6.47
CA ILE A 418 40.82 -12.59 5.02
C ILE A 418 41.35 -11.20 4.70
N GLU A 419 42.37 -11.12 3.85
CA GLU A 419 42.85 -9.88 3.24
C GLU A 419 42.70 -9.98 1.73
N ASN A 420 42.09 -8.98 1.10
CA ASN A 420 41.91 -8.91 -0.35
C ASN A 420 42.30 -7.53 -0.89
N LYS A 421 42.60 -7.49 -2.19
CA LYS A 421 42.84 -6.27 -2.95
C LYS A 421 41.84 -6.16 -4.08
N THR A 422 41.10 -5.05 -4.12
CA THR A 422 40.10 -4.78 -5.15
C THR A 422 40.77 -4.54 -6.51
N LYS A 423 39.99 -4.53 -7.60
CA LYS A 423 40.50 -4.16 -8.93
C LYS A 423 41.02 -2.72 -9.01
N ARG A 424 40.57 -1.83 -8.11
CA ARG A 424 41.01 -0.43 -8.00
C ARG A 424 42.31 -0.26 -7.21
N GLY A 425 42.75 -1.32 -6.54
CA GLY A 425 43.99 -1.34 -5.77
C GLY A 425 43.81 -1.10 -4.26
N ASP A 426 42.57 -0.93 -3.80
CA ASP A 426 42.23 -0.76 -2.39
C ASP A 426 42.32 -2.10 -1.64
N TYR A 427 42.88 -2.06 -0.44
CA TYR A 427 42.93 -3.21 0.45
C TYR A 427 41.69 -3.25 1.35
N GLN A 428 41.16 -4.45 1.54
CA GLN A 428 40.09 -4.74 2.49
C GLN A 428 40.50 -5.90 3.39
N ARG A 429 39.91 -5.95 4.59
CA ARG A 429 40.12 -7.04 5.53
C ARG A 429 38.80 -7.46 6.16
N TYR A 430 38.65 -8.76 6.35
CA TYR A 430 37.47 -9.38 6.92
C TYR A 430 37.87 -10.33 8.06
N GLN A 431 37.11 -10.32 9.14
CA GLN A 431 37.07 -11.41 10.10
C GLN A 431 35.65 -11.96 10.17
N ILE A 432 35.49 -13.23 9.83
CA ILE A 432 34.20 -13.91 9.82
C ILE A 432 34.19 -14.95 10.93
N PHE A 433 33.19 -14.93 11.80
CA PHE A 433 33.02 -15.89 12.88
C PHE A 433 31.70 -16.64 12.74
N VAL A 434 31.72 -17.93 13.05
CA VAL A 434 30.53 -18.78 13.06
C VAL A 434 30.18 -19.14 14.49
N THR A 435 28.92 -18.93 14.83
CA THR A 435 28.35 -19.30 16.13
C THR A 435 27.23 -20.33 15.92
N PRO A 436 26.64 -20.90 16.99
CA PRO A 436 25.53 -21.84 16.84
C PRO A 436 24.28 -21.27 16.13
N ASN A 437 24.05 -19.96 16.17
CA ASN A 437 22.83 -19.35 15.63
C ASN A 437 23.08 -18.26 14.59
N GLU A 438 24.27 -17.66 14.53
CA GLU A 438 24.58 -16.56 13.61
C GLU A 438 25.99 -16.62 12.99
N VAL A 439 26.12 -16.00 11.82
CA VAL A 439 27.40 -15.66 11.20
C VAL A 439 27.68 -14.17 11.44
N VAL A 440 28.87 -13.88 11.98
CA VAL A 440 29.33 -12.52 12.26
C VAL A 440 30.43 -12.15 11.26
N VAL A 441 30.17 -11.19 10.37
CA VAL A 441 31.12 -10.67 9.39
C VAL A 441 31.58 -9.28 9.84
N VAL A 442 32.84 -9.17 10.23
CA VAL A 442 33.49 -7.89 10.56
C VAL A 442 34.35 -7.46 9.38
N LYS A 443 34.04 -6.33 8.76
CA LYS A 443 34.72 -5.81 7.56
C LYS A 443 35.32 -4.44 7.81
N LEU A 444 36.53 -4.25 7.33
CA LEU A 444 37.17 -2.94 7.15
C LEU A 444 37.49 -2.74 5.66
N ALA A 445 37.04 -1.62 5.14
CA ALA A 445 37.40 -1.16 3.81
C ALA A 445 37.84 0.31 3.85
N GLY A 446 38.90 0.62 3.10
CA GLY A 446 39.46 1.97 3.01
C GLY A 446 40.32 2.10 1.77
N SER A 447 40.60 3.34 1.36
CA SER A 447 41.41 3.63 0.19
C SER A 447 42.86 3.18 0.34
N GLY A 448 43.45 2.66 -0.73
CA GLY A 448 44.85 2.27 -0.78
C GLY A 448 45.19 1.19 0.25
N GLU A 449 46.26 1.40 1.03
CA GLU A 449 46.79 0.39 1.97
C GLU A 449 46.25 0.52 3.41
N TYR A 450 45.22 1.33 3.66
CA TYR A 450 44.75 1.61 5.03
C TYR A 450 44.37 0.35 5.82
N ALA A 451 43.76 -0.65 5.17
CA ALA A 451 43.40 -1.92 5.81
C ALA A 451 44.61 -2.75 6.31
N LYS A 452 45.83 -2.36 5.95
CA LYS A 452 47.11 -2.92 6.44
C LYS A 452 47.78 -2.07 7.52
N SER A 453 47.16 -0.97 7.93
CA SER A 453 47.74 -0.03 8.90
C SER A 453 47.72 -0.58 10.34
N LYS A 454 48.50 0.03 11.23
CA LYS A 454 48.45 -0.26 12.67
C LYS A 454 47.07 0.04 13.29
N LYS A 455 46.32 1.00 12.71
CA LYS A 455 44.95 1.34 13.14
C LYS A 455 43.97 0.21 12.79
N ALA A 456 44.10 -0.37 11.59
CA ALA A 456 43.36 -1.55 11.19
C ALA A 456 43.65 -2.75 12.13
N ASP A 457 44.92 -2.96 12.48
CA ASP A 457 45.30 -4.00 13.45
C ASP A 457 44.71 -3.76 14.84
N ARG A 458 44.65 -2.50 15.31
CA ARG A 458 43.98 -2.16 16.57
C ARG A 458 42.50 -2.54 16.53
N PHE A 459 41.78 -2.16 15.48
CA PHE A 459 40.37 -2.51 15.28
C PHE A 459 40.16 -4.02 15.36
N PHE A 460 40.85 -4.83 14.53
CA PHE A 460 40.66 -6.28 14.54
C PHE A 460 41.13 -6.96 15.83
N LYS A 461 42.19 -6.48 16.49
CA LYS A 461 42.64 -7.03 17.79
C LYS A 461 41.72 -6.67 18.96
N SER A 462 40.91 -5.63 18.83
CA SER A 462 39.96 -5.20 19.85
C SER A 462 38.70 -6.05 19.90
N ILE A 463 38.40 -6.82 18.85
CA ILE A 463 37.19 -7.64 18.75
C ILE A 463 37.16 -8.66 19.89
N ARG A 464 36.03 -8.71 20.59
CA ARG A 464 35.67 -9.70 21.61
C ARG A 464 34.27 -10.21 21.30
N LEU A 465 34.08 -11.51 21.38
CA LEU A 465 32.77 -12.15 21.27
C LEU A 465 32.29 -12.57 22.66
N LYS A 466 30.97 -12.62 22.85
CA LYS A 466 30.35 -13.12 24.08
C LYS A 466 30.84 -14.54 24.36
N LYS A 467 31.53 -14.74 25.47
CA LYS A 467 32.10 -16.05 25.83
C LYS A 467 30.98 -17.07 26.03
N LYS A 468 31.26 -18.31 25.63
CA LYS A 468 30.40 -19.46 25.92
C LYS A 468 30.35 -19.70 27.43
N GLU A 469 29.19 -19.45 28.02
CA GLU A 469 28.90 -19.78 29.43
C GLU A 469 28.12 -21.10 29.53
N GLU A 470 28.44 -21.93 30.51
CA GLU A 470 27.72 -23.17 30.76
C GLU A 470 26.61 -22.99 31.79
N GLY A 471 25.62 -23.88 31.75
CA GLY A 471 24.51 -23.92 32.69
C GLY A 471 23.33 -23.01 32.32
N TRP A 472 22.34 -23.01 33.21
CA TRP A 472 21.07 -22.33 33.03
C TRP A 472 21.03 -21.03 33.82
N LYS A 473 20.39 -20.01 33.25
CA LYS A 473 20.14 -18.72 33.90
C LYS A 473 18.72 -18.28 33.62
N SER A 474 18.19 -17.42 34.51
CA SER A 474 16.97 -16.70 34.21
C SER A 474 17.30 -15.55 33.26
N PHE A 475 16.78 -15.64 32.04
CA PHE A 475 16.94 -14.63 31.00
C PHE A 475 15.81 -13.60 31.08
N THR A 476 16.12 -12.35 30.80
CA THR A 476 15.15 -11.25 30.69
C THR A 476 15.57 -10.41 29.48
N PRO A 477 14.67 -10.13 28.52
CA PRO A 477 14.95 -9.33 27.33
C PRO A 477 15.19 -7.86 27.70
N VAL A 478 15.74 -7.07 26.77
CA VAL A 478 16.06 -5.66 27.00
C VAL A 478 14.82 -4.83 27.35
N ASP A 479 13.64 -5.22 26.87
CA ASP A 479 12.36 -4.54 27.16
C ASP A 479 11.69 -4.97 28.48
N HIS A 480 12.25 -5.95 29.19
CA HIS A 480 11.73 -6.50 30.44
C HIS A 480 10.27 -6.99 30.37
N LYS A 481 9.77 -7.43 29.20
CA LYS A 481 8.39 -7.94 29.08
C LYS A 481 8.17 -9.33 29.69
N PHE A 482 9.23 -10.13 29.81
CA PHE A 482 9.13 -11.48 30.37
C PHE A 482 10.44 -11.93 30.98
N SER A 483 10.41 -13.02 31.75
CA SER A 483 11.60 -13.79 32.10
C SER A 483 11.39 -15.26 31.81
N VAL A 484 12.45 -15.98 31.48
CA VAL A 484 12.41 -17.43 31.25
C VAL A 484 13.74 -18.06 31.63
N ASP A 485 13.73 -19.24 32.23
CA ASP A 485 14.96 -20.00 32.47
C ASP A 485 15.39 -20.68 31.18
N MET A 486 16.61 -20.43 30.73
CA MET A 486 17.20 -21.07 29.54
C MET A 486 18.73 -21.15 29.67
N PRO A 487 19.42 -21.88 28.78
CA PRO A 487 20.88 -21.92 28.78
C PRO A 487 21.50 -20.51 28.69
N ALA A 488 22.62 -20.29 29.37
CA ALA A 488 23.19 -18.95 29.60
C ALA A 488 23.50 -18.15 28.31
N ASN A 489 23.83 -18.83 27.22
CA ASN A 489 24.11 -18.18 25.94
C ASN A 489 22.82 -18.01 25.13
N VAL A 490 22.15 -16.88 25.36
CA VAL A 490 21.00 -16.45 24.55
C VAL A 490 21.46 -15.54 23.42
N TRP A 491 21.09 -15.88 22.19
CA TRP A 491 21.21 -15.09 20.96
C TRP A 491 19.86 -14.44 20.66
N THR A 492 19.89 -13.18 20.26
CA THR A 492 18.65 -12.42 20.02
C THR A 492 18.79 -11.54 18.80
N ASN A 493 17.67 -11.21 18.15
CA ASN A 493 17.62 -10.16 17.13
C ASN A 493 17.27 -8.76 17.71
N GLU A 494 17.29 -8.57 19.03
CA GLU A 494 16.96 -7.29 19.67
C GLU A 494 17.95 -6.17 19.31
N ASN A 495 17.49 -4.92 19.26
CA ASN A 495 18.33 -3.74 19.00
C ASN A 495 18.04 -2.61 20.00
N LYS A 496 19.09 -1.96 20.51
CA LYS A 496 19.04 -0.82 21.45
C LYS A 496 18.93 0.55 20.78
N THR A 497 19.12 0.66 19.47
CA THR A 497 19.01 1.94 18.76
C THR A 497 17.57 2.34 18.48
N HIS A 498 16.61 1.42 18.66
CA HIS A 498 15.17 1.64 18.44
C HIS A 498 14.83 2.21 17.05
N ILE A 499 15.72 1.96 16.09
CA ILE A 499 15.54 2.31 14.68
C ILE A 499 14.38 1.46 14.15
N LYS A 500 13.36 2.15 13.61
CA LYS A 500 12.17 1.51 13.08
C LYS A 500 12.54 0.55 11.94
N THR A 501 12.08 -0.68 12.05
CA THR A 501 11.82 -1.55 10.90
C THR A 501 10.34 -1.90 10.88
N SER A 502 9.86 -2.48 9.78
CA SER A 502 8.41 -2.61 9.50
C SER A 502 7.61 -3.16 10.69
N TYR A 503 6.33 -2.77 10.79
CA TYR A 503 5.32 -3.25 11.77
C TYR A 503 5.21 -4.80 11.89
N TYR A 504 5.92 -5.52 11.04
CA TYR A 504 5.84 -6.96 10.86
C TYR A 504 7.02 -7.72 11.46
N TRP A 505 7.99 -7.05 12.08
CA TRP A 505 9.10 -7.76 12.72
C TRP A 505 8.69 -8.51 13.99
N ARG A 506 9.37 -9.63 14.24
CA ARG A 506 9.24 -10.48 15.44
C ARG A 506 10.57 -10.46 16.19
N ARG A 507 10.54 -10.62 17.51
CA ARG A 507 11.74 -10.75 18.33
C ARG A 507 12.01 -12.22 18.63
N ASP A 508 13.18 -12.68 18.27
CA ASP A 508 13.60 -14.08 18.41
C ASP A 508 14.69 -14.18 19.48
N TYR A 509 14.56 -15.19 20.35
CA TYR A 509 15.48 -15.49 21.43
C TYR A 509 15.84 -16.98 21.36
N PHE A 510 17.08 -17.26 20.99
CA PHE A 510 17.56 -18.62 20.79
C PHE A 510 18.60 -18.98 21.85
N ALA A 511 18.58 -20.21 22.35
CA ALA A 511 19.64 -20.75 23.18
C ALA A 511 19.86 -22.23 22.87
N LYS A 512 21.10 -22.69 23.02
CA LYS A 512 21.47 -24.10 22.91
C LYS A 512 22.29 -24.52 24.12
N ASP A 513 21.90 -25.62 24.74
CA ASP A 513 22.67 -26.21 25.82
C ASP A 513 23.83 -27.03 25.23
N PRO A 514 25.09 -26.67 25.47
CA PRO A 514 26.23 -27.40 24.91
C PRO A 514 26.36 -28.82 25.47
N SER A 515 25.82 -29.10 26.67
CA SER A 515 25.96 -30.39 27.33
C SER A 515 24.93 -31.42 26.83
N THR A 516 23.67 -31.00 26.69
CA THR A 516 22.56 -31.88 26.27
C THR A 516 22.26 -31.78 24.77
N GLN A 517 22.82 -30.78 24.09
CA GLN A 517 22.49 -30.38 22.70
C GLN A 517 21.03 -29.93 22.49
N ASN A 518 20.25 -29.79 23.56
CA ASN A 518 18.90 -29.27 23.51
C ASN A 518 18.89 -27.81 23.04
N SER A 519 17.91 -27.45 22.21
CA SER A 519 17.74 -26.10 21.69
C SER A 519 16.43 -25.48 22.16
N TYR A 520 16.43 -24.18 22.41
CA TYR A 520 15.34 -23.43 23.02
C TYR A 520 15.10 -22.15 22.24
N PHE A 521 13.83 -21.80 22.06
CA PHE A 521 13.39 -20.70 21.23
C PHE A 521 12.22 -19.98 21.89
N VAL A 522 12.28 -18.65 21.96
CA VAL A 522 11.14 -17.78 22.27
C VAL A 522 11.00 -16.78 21.13
N LEU A 523 9.76 -16.58 20.69
CA LEU A 523 9.37 -15.62 19.67
C LEU A 523 8.30 -14.71 20.23
N VAL A 524 8.46 -13.41 20.03
CA VAL A 524 7.46 -12.39 20.38
C VAL A 524 7.08 -11.62 19.11
N LYS A 525 5.83 -11.75 18.69
CA LYS A 525 5.30 -11.10 17.49
C LYS A 525 4.22 -10.08 17.88
N PRO A 526 4.39 -8.79 17.56
CA PRO A 526 3.29 -7.83 17.61
C PRO A 526 2.20 -8.19 16.60
N TRP A 527 0.94 -8.16 17.03
CA TRP A 527 -0.26 -8.47 16.27
C TRP A 527 -1.33 -7.40 16.51
N TYR A 528 -1.27 -6.33 15.72
CA TYR A 528 -2.10 -5.13 15.85
C TYR A 528 -3.43 -5.23 15.06
N ALA A 529 -4.07 -6.39 15.00
CA ALA A 529 -5.30 -6.55 14.20
C ALA A 529 -6.45 -5.69 14.76
N THR A 530 -6.64 -4.50 14.17
CA THR A 530 -7.58 -3.47 14.64
C THR A 530 -8.91 -3.44 13.87
N TYR A 531 -9.16 -4.41 12.99
CA TYR A 531 -10.42 -4.49 12.23
C TYR A 531 -11.16 -5.81 12.47
N LEU A 532 -10.39 -6.88 12.74
CA LEU A 532 -10.92 -8.21 13.04
C LEU A 532 -10.20 -8.75 14.27
N LEU A 533 -10.96 -8.92 15.35
CA LEU A 533 -10.50 -9.63 16.54
C LEU A 533 -10.78 -11.11 16.33
N GLU A 534 -9.71 -11.85 16.05
CA GLU A 534 -9.79 -13.29 15.83
C GLU A 534 -9.96 -14.06 17.14
N GLU A 535 -10.71 -15.17 17.10
CA GLU A 535 -10.89 -16.09 18.22
C GLU A 535 -9.53 -16.53 18.78
N ASP A 536 -9.34 -16.43 20.09
CA ASP A 536 -8.02 -16.67 20.71
C ASP A 536 -7.55 -18.10 20.45
N SER A 537 -8.47 -19.07 20.53
CA SER A 537 -8.17 -20.48 20.29
C SER A 537 -7.68 -20.72 18.86
N PHE A 538 -8.26 -20.01 17.89
CA PHE A 538 -7.91 -20.12 16.48
C PHE A 538 -6.58 -19.42 16.17
N GLN A 539 -6.37 -18.22 16.72
CA GLN A 539 -5.11 -17.48 16.55
C GLN A 539 -3.92 -18.29 17.08
N LEU A 540 -4.10 -18.91 18.25
CA LEU A 540 -3.08 -19.75 18.88
C LEU A 540 -2.79 -21.03 18.08
N ARG A 541 -3.82 -21.70 17.54
CA ARG A 541 -3.63 -22.83 16.60
C ARG A 541 -2.87 -22.41 15.36
N THR A 542 -3.18 -21.25 14.80
CA THR A 542 -2.52 -20.74 13.60
C THR A 542 -1.03 -20.49 13.84
N ALA A 543 -0.66 -19.94 15.01
CA ALA A 543 0.75 -19.76 15.38
C ALA A 543 1.51 -21.09 15.46
N LEU A 544 0.93 -22.12 16.09
CA LEU A 544 1.52 -23.45 16.16
C LEU A 544 1.59 -24.17 14.80
N ARG A 545 0.59 -23.98 13.93
CA ARG A 545 0.59 -24.53 12.58
C ARG A 545 1.68 -23.88 11.71
N SER A 546 1.86 -22.57 11.85
CA SER A 546 2.95 -21.85 11.18
C SER A 546 4.31 -22.41 11.58
N PHE A 547 4.50 -22.63 12.88
CA PHE A 547 5.70 -23.24 13.41
C PHE A 547 5.95 -24.66 12.86
N GLN A 548 4.89 -25.44 12.58
CA GLN A 548 4.99 -26.80 12.04
C GLN A 548 5.51 -26.87 10.58
N LYS A 549 5.25 -25.84 9.76
CA LYS A 549 5.21 -25.98 8.29
C LYS A 549 6.57 -26.21 7.61
N GLU A 550 7.66 -25.64 8.13
CA GLU A 550 8.98 -25.73 7.47
C GLU A 550 9.74 -27.03 7.77
N ASP A 551 9.46 -27.67 8.91
CA ASP A 551 10.31 -28.74 9.45
C ASP A 551 9.81 -30.16 9.19
N ASN A 552 8.72 -30.32 8.41
CA ASN A 552 7.96 -31.57 8.33
C ASN A 552 7.65 -32.16 9.73
N TYR A 553 7.48 -31.30 10.74
CA TYR A 553 7.14 -31.75 12.09
C TYR A 553 5.84 -32.55 12.06
N THR A 554 5.88 -33.74 12.64
CA THR A 554 4.69 -34.56 12.85
C THR A 554 4.08 -34.18 14.18
N LEU A 555 2.90 -33.55 14.15
CA LEU A 555 2.14 -33.24 15.36
C LEU A 555 1.74 -34.55 16.06
N VAL A 556 2.15 -34.71 17.32
CA VAL A 556 1.84 -35.88 18.16
C VAL A 556 0.66 -35.58 19.08
N SER A 557 0.64 -34.38 19.67
CA SER A 557 -0.41 -33.96 20.58
C SER A 557 -0.53 -32.45 20.61
N HIS A 558 -1.71 -31.94 20.92
CA HIS A 558 -1.90 -30.56 21.33
C HIS A 558 -3.04 -30.46 22.34
N SER A 559 -2.99 -29.45 23.21
CA SER A 559 -4.05 -29.20 24.19
C SER A 559 -4.11 -27.73 24.56
N PHE A 560 -5.34 -27.23 24.74
CA PHE A 560 -5.56 -25.93 25.34
C PHE A 560 -5.44 -26.00 26.86
N GLY A 561 -4.96 -24.92 27.46
CA GLY A 561 -4.90 -24.76 28.90
C GLY A 561 -4.84 -23.29 29.29
N THR A 562 -4.57 -23.05 30.57
CA THR A 562 -4.40 -21.71 31.12
C THR A 562 -2.99 -21.59 31.72
N TYR A 563 -2.29 -20.51 31.42
CA TYR A 563 -0.97 -20.20 31.98
C TYR A 563 -0.93 -18.74 32.44
N GLU A 564 -0.56 -18.49 33.70
CA GLU A 564 -0.64 -17.16 34.35
C GLU A 564 -1.98 -16.42 34.09
N GLY A 565 -3.09 -17.17 34.12
CA GLY A 565 -4.44 -16.64 33.90
C GLY A 565 -4.80 -16.35 32.43
N ARG A 566 -3.98 -16.77 31.46
CA ARG A 566 -4.20 -16.55 30.02
C ARG A 566 -4.42 -17.87 29.29
N LEU A 567 -5.23 -17.84 28.23
CA LEU A 567 -5.37 -18.98 27.34
C LEU A 567 -4.02 -19.29 26.68
N CYS A 568 -3.62 -20.55 26.71
CA CYS A 568 -2.46 -21.05 25.99
C CYS A 568 -2.80 -22.33 25.25
N ILE A 569 -2.00 -22.64 24.22
CA ILE A 569 -2.00 -23.94 23.55
C ILE A 569 -0.62 -24.56 23.71
N ASN A 570 -0.59 -25.84 24.08
CA ASN A 570 0.61 -26.66 24.12
C ASN A 570 0.57 -27.62 22.94
N ALA A 571 1.73 -27.92 22.34
CA ALA A 571 1.86 -28.98 21.36
C ALA A 571 3.16 -29.76 21.54
N GLY A 572 3.08 -31.06 21.24
CA GLY A 572 4.22 -31.94 21.10
C GLY A 572 4.33 -32.41 19.65
N TYR A 573 5.52 -32.34 19.09
CA TYR A 573 5.85 -32.77 17.75
C TYR A 573 7.02 -33.77 17.76
N LEU A 574 7.17 -34.47 16.65
CA LEU A 574 8.39 -35.19 16.28
C LEU A 574 9.00 -34.56 15.04
N ASP A 575 10.31 -34.38 15.05
CA ASP A 575 11.06 -33.97 13.85
C ASP A 575 11.36 -35.15 12.92
N ALA A 576 12.01 -34.87 11.80
CA ALA A 576 12.38 -35.89 10.80
C ALA A 576 13.26 -37.01 11.37
N ASP A 577 14.03 -36.72 12.44
CA ASP A 577 14.89 -37.67 13.15
C ASP A 577 14.20 -38.32 14.37
N SER A 578 12.87 -38.14 14.50
CA SER A 578 12.07 -38.60 15.64
C SER A 578 12.47 -38.01 17.00
N GLN A 579 13.10 -36.84 17.01
CA GLN A 579 13.39 -36.08 18.22
C GLN A 579 12.13 -35.33 18.68
N GLU A 580 11.98 -35.20 20.00
CA GLU A 580 10.82 -34.56 20.61
C GLU A 580 10.96 -33.03 20.55
N VAL A 581 9.94 -32.36 20.03
CA VAL A 581 9.82 -30.90 20.04
C VAL A 581 8.57 -30.53 20.83
N LYS A 582 8.72 -29.69 21.85
CA LYS A 582 7.58 -29.13 22.61
C LYS A 582 7.41 -27.67 22.26
N ALA A 583 6.18 -27.21 22.06
CA ALA A 583 5.87 -25.81 21.84
C ALA A 583 4.69 -25.34 22.70
N ARG A 584 4.70 -24.05 23.05
CA ARG A 584 3.60 -23.36 23.74
C ARG A 584 3.39 -21.99 23.12
N ALA A 585 2.15 -21.64 22.81
CA ALA A 585 1.78 -20.30 22.38
C ALA A 585 0.72 -19.68 23.30
N PHE A 586 0.78 -18.37 23.52
CA PHE A 586 -0.19 -17.60 24.29
C PHE A 586 -0.29 -16.14 23.80
N LEU A 587 -1.41 -15.49 24.10
CA LEU A 587 -1.69 -14.08 23.76
C LEU A 587 -1.47 -13.20 24.99
N ASN A 588 -0.94 -11.99 24.80
CA ASN A 588 -0.86 -10.98 25.85
C ASN A 588 -0.90 -9.56 25.25
N GLY A 589 -2.04 -8.88 25.39
CA GLY A 589 -2.27 -7.54 24.82
C GLY A 589 -2.11 -7.54 23.29
N GLN A 590 -1.21 -6.70 22.79
CA GLN A 590 -0.90 -6.56 21.36
C GLN A 590 0.06 -7.64 20.83
N PHE A 591 0.44 -8.65 21.62
CA PHE A 591 1.52 -9.57 21.28
C PHE A 591 1.12 -11.04 21.34
N ILE A 592 1.72 -11.83 20.45
CA ILE A 592 1.67 -13.29 20.42
C ILE A 592 3.05 -13.81 20.78
N TYR A 593 3.09 -14.70 21.76
CA TYR A 593 4.31 -15.36 22.21
C TYR A 593 4.27 -16.81 21.77
N LEU A 594 5.37 -17.31 21.21
CA LEU A 594 5.58 -18.72 20.92
C LEU A 594 6.91 -19.16 21.55
N MET A 595 6.86 -20.22 22.34
CA MET A 595 8.03 -20.86 22.92
C MET A 595 8.15 -22.25 22.32
N ALA A 596 9.36 -22.68 21.98
CA ALA A 596 9.62 -24.03 21.52
C ALA A 596 10.96 -24.55 22.05
N CYS A 597 11.05 -25.86 22.28
CA CYS A 597 12.30 -26.52 22.58
C CYS A 597 12.41 -27.85 21.83
N LYS A 598 13.58 -28.11 21.26
CA LYS A 598 13.95 -29.38 20.61
C LYS A 598 14.86 -30.17 21.55
N LEU A 599 14.45 -31.39 21.87
CA LEU A 599 15.01 -32.21 22.93
C LEU A 599 15.76 -33.41 22.35
N THR A 600 17.08 -33.36 22.44
CA THR A 600 17.99 -34.44 22.03
C THR A 600 18.37 -35.32 23.24
N ALA A 601 18.49 -34.73 24.43
CA ALA A 601 18.73 -35.43 25.69
C ALA A 601 17.95 -34.76 26.85
N GLN A 602 17.98 -35.35 28.05
CA GLN A 602 17.44 -34.74 29.29
C GLN A 602 16.06 -34.05 29.12
N LYS A 603 15.06 -34.83 28.70
CA LYS A 603 13.73 -34.32 28.31
C LYS A 603 13.01 -33.44 29.35
N ALA A 604 13.32 -33.61 30.64
CA ALA A 604 12.79 -32.79 31.74
C ALA A 604 13.15 -31.30 31.60
N ASP A 605 14.23 -30.97 30.89
CA ASP A 605 14.64 -29.59 30.66
C ASP A 605 13.63 -28.81 29.81
N GLY A 606 12.89 -29.50 28.93
CA GLY A 606 11.80 -28.87 28.17
C GLY A 606 10.68 -28.36 29.08
N ASP A 607 10.31 -29.15 30.10
CA ASP A 607 9.28 -28.76 31.06
C ASP A 607 9.77 -27.63 31.98
N ARG A 608 11.06 -27.64 32.35
CA ARG A 608 11.70 -26.53 33.07
C ARG A 608 11.59 -25.23 32.27
N PHE A 609 12.00 -25.23 31.01
CA PHE A 609 11.93 -24.06 30.12
C PHE A 609 10.49 -23.54 30.00
N LEU A 610 9.55 -24.39 29.57
CA LEU A 610 8.16 -23.98 29.33
C LEU A 610 7.44 -23.48 30.58
N ASN A 611 7.73 -24.05 31.76
CA ASN A 611 7.06 -23.68 33.01
C ASN A 611 7.75 -22.55 33.78
N SER A 612 8.94 -22.12 33.37
CA SER A 612 9.67 -21.01 33.97
C SER A 612 9.29 -19.63 33.43
N PHE A 613 8.53 -19.56 32.32
CA PHE A 613 8.16 -18.30 31.69
C PHE A 613 7.29 -17.45 32.61
N LYS A 614 7.61 -16.17 32.76
CA LYS A 614 6.80 -15.22 33.54
C LYS A 614 6.66 -13.91 32.79
N PHE A 615 5.44 -13.41 32.68
CA PHE A 615 5.24 -12.04 32.21
C PHE A 615 5.74 -11.03 33.25
N GLN A 616 6.33 -9.93 32.77
CA GLN A 616 6.85 -8.85 33.59
C GLN A 616 6.32 -7.50 33.11
N GLN A 617 6.36 -6.50 33.98
CA GLN A 617 6.05 -5.12 33.59
C GLN A 617 7.27 -4.53 32.89
N PRO A 618 7.11 -3.99 31.67
CA PRO A 618 8.23 -3.47 30.92
C PRO A 618 8.76 -2.15 31.49
N ASN A 619 10.03 -1.87 31.23
CA ASN A 619 10.67 -0.62 31.62
C ASN A 619 10.43 0.46 30.56
N TYR A 620 9.51 1.36 30.85
CA TYR A 620 9.20 2.51 30.01
C TYR A 620 10.23 3.63 30.15
N ARG A 621 10.50 4.33 29.05
CA ARG A 621 11.29 5.56 29.08
C ARG A 621 10.44 6.71 29.65
N PRO A 622 11.06 7.80 30.15
CA PRO A 622 10.31 8.98 30.55
C PRO A 622 9.57 9.63 29.36
N SER A 623 8.27 9.91 29.54
CA SER A 623 7.44 10.59 28.55
C SER A 623 7.66 12.11 28.55
N LYS A 624 7.37 12.76 27.42
CA LYS A 624 7.41 14.21 27.22
C LYS A 624 6.14 14.67 26.51
N LYS A 625 5.71 15.91 26.76
CA LYS A 625 4.62 16.54 26.01
C LYS A 625 5.10 16.84 24.59
N ILE A 626 4.30 16.44 23.61
CA ILE A 626 4.52 16.64 22.18
C ILE A 626 3.35 17.46 21.63
N THR A 627 3.65 18.35 20.70
CA THR A 627 2.72 19.26 20.04
C THR A 627 2.86 19.04 18.54
N ASP A 628 1.78 18.57 17.91
CA ASP A 628 1.71 18.41 16.46
C ASP A 628 1.02 19.64 15.88
N SER A 629 1.76 20.41 15.07
CA SER A 629 1.29 21.65 14.46
C SER A 629 0.68 21.46 13.07
N LEU A 630 0.76 20.26 12.48
CA LEU A 630 0.21 19.96 11.17
C LEU A 630 -1.26 19.53 11.29
N TYR A 631 -1.53 18.62 12.23
CA TYR A 631 -2.87 18.13 12.54
C TYR A 631 -3.42 18.72 13.84
N PHE A 632 -2.69 19.65 14.48
CA PHE A 632 -3.19 20.48 15.57
C PHE A 632 -3.66 19.68 16.80
N PHE A 633 -2.78 18.90 17.42
CA PHE A 633 -3.05 18.22 18.70
C PHE A 633 -1.83 18.23 19.64
N THR A 634 -2.05 17.92 20.92
CA THR A 634 -0.99 17.67 21.89
C THR A 634 -1.16 16.32 22.57
N VAL A 635 -0.06 15.68 22.95
CA VAL A 635 -0.06 14.35 23.61
C VAL A 635 1.21 14.15 24.43
N THR A 636 1.17 13.35 25.50
CA THR A 636 2.35 12.96 26.28
C THR A 636 2.80 11.54 25.90
N ALA A 637 4.06 11.38 25.45
CA ALA A 637 4.62 10.08 25.02
C ALA A 637 6.16 10.02 25.09
N GLN A 638 6.76 8.83 24.96
CA GLN A 638 8.19 8.52 25.18
C GLN A 638 9.19 8.96 24.08
N LEU A 639 8.78 9.85 23.14
CA LEU A 639 9.30 10.06 21.76
C LEU A 639 8.97 8.88 20.83
N ASN A 640 8.55 9.00 19.56
CA ASN A 640 8.79 10.01 18.52
C ASN A 640 7.49 10.27 17.71
N VAL A 641 6.71 11.30 18.07
CA VAL A 641 5.62 11.79 17.20
C VAL A 641 6.28 12.74 16.22
N ASN A 642 6.96 12.20 15.20
CA ASN A 642 7.35 12.89 13.96
C ASN A 642 8.12 11.90 13.07
N SER A 643 7.39 11.19 12.21
CA SER A 643 7.91 10.87 10.89
C SER A 643 6.91 11.46 9.90
N PRO A 644 7.21 12.63 9.31
CA PRO A 644 6.44 13.22 8.20
C PRO A 644 6.20 12.21 7.06
N ILE A 645 7.12 11.26 6.93
CA ILE A 645 7.28 10.34 5.80
C ILE A 645 6.08 9.42 5.55
N TYR A 646 5.38 8.92 6.58
CA TYR A 646 4.14 8.15 6.37
C TYR A 646 2.89 9.04 6.33
N ARG A 647 3.03 10.28 6.81
CA ARG A 647 1.93 11.25 6.96
C ARG A 647 1.55 11.90 5.64
N MET A 648 2.48 11.94 4.67
CA MET A 648 2.21 12.45 3.33
C MET A 648 1.79 11.35 2.34
N GLU A 649 2.29 10.11 2.43
CA GLU A 649 1.97 9.05 1.44
C GLU A 649 0.45 8.75 1.25
N LYS A 650 -0.40 9.12 2.22
CA LYS A 650 -1.87 8.96 2.11
C LYS A 650 -2.61 10.24 1.70
N GLN A 651 -2.05 11.42 1.96
CA GLN A 651 -2.54 12.63 1.30
C GLN A 651 -2.16 12.61 -0.18
N LEU A 652 -0.97 12.09 -0.50
CA LEU A 652 -0.27 12.04 -1.80
C LEU A 652 -0.65 10.91 -2.78
N ASN A 653 -1.76 10.21 -2.54
CA ASN A 653 -2.27 9.16 -3.44
C ASN A 653 -3.67 9.49 -3.99
N LYS A 654 -4.10 10.76 -3.93
CA LYS A 654 -5.19 11.25 -4.76
C LYS A 654 -4.61 11.48 -6.16
N GLU A 655 -5.14 10.79 -7.16
CA GLU A 655 -4.80 11.16 -8.53
C GLU A 655 -5.25 12.62 -8.76
N PRO A 656 -4.43 13.46 -9.42
CA PRO A 656 -4.83 14.81 -9.77
C PRO A 656 -5.79 14.71 -10.96
N GLU A 657 -7.05 14.40 -10.67
CA GLU A 657 -8.13 14.93 -11.50
C GLU A 657 -8.38 16.36 -11.03
N ASP A 658 -7.64 17.29 -11.67
CA ASP A 658 -7.74 18.75 -11.63
C ASP A 658 -7.43 19.45 -10.29
N ASP A 659 -6.58 20.48 -10.34
CA ASP A 659 -6.06 21.29 -9.23
C ASP A 659 -7.10 22.16 -8.48
N GLU A 660 -8.29 21.66 -8.24
CA GLU A 660 -9.45 22.49 -7.91
C GLU A 660 -10.29 21.94 -6.78
N ASP A 661 -9.66 21.50 -5.68
CA ASP A 661 -10.42 21.12 -4.47
C ASP A 661 -9.84 21.73 -3.18
N PHE A 662 -10.00 23.05 -3.02
CA PHE A 662 -9.53 23.77 -1.82
C PHE A 662 -10.24 23.33 -0.53
N PHE A 663 -11.40 22.65 -0.64
CA PHE A 663 -12.20 22.21 0.50
C PHE A 663 -12.14 20.72 0.77
N ASP A 664 -11.20 20.01 0.17
CA ASP A 664 -11.19 18.56 0.11
C ASP A 664 -11.27 17.85 1.48
N ASP A 665 -11.85 16.65 1.47
CA ASP A 665 -11.73 15.72 2.61
C ASP A 665 -10.24 15.35 2.76
N GLU A 666 -9.65 15.59 3.93
CA GLU A 666 -8.29 15.14 4.24
C GLU A 666 -8.37 13.97 5.22
N SER A 667 -7.66 12.88 4.94
CA SER A 667 -7.52 11.79 5.91
C SER A 667 -6.05 11.43 6.13
N ALA A 668 -5.68 11.18 7.39
CA ALA A 668 -4.35 10.72 7.73
C ALA A 668 -4.42 9.63 8.81
N ARG A 669 -3.48 8.68 8.74
CA ARG A 669 -3.28 7.72 9.82
C ARG A 669 -1.90 7.93 10.41
N MET A 670 -1.87 8.24 11.70
CA MET A 670 -0.67 8.37 12.50
C MET A 670 -0.59 7.22 13.51
N PHE A 671 0.58 7.07 14.11
CA PHE A 671 0.82 6.10 15.16
C PHE A 671 1.74 6.71 16.21
N ILE A 672 1.39 6.49 17.47
CA ILE A 672 2.19 6.84 18.64
C ILE A 672 2.69 5.51 19.19
N GLN A 673 3.99 5.24 19.01
CA GLN A 673 4.59 3.96 19.36
C GLN A 673 5.59 4.12 20.50
N SER A 674 5.60 3.16 21.43
CA SER A 674 6.59 3.04 22.48
C SER A 674 7.91 2.51 21.90
N PRO A 675 9.02 3.26 21.96
CA PRO A 675 10.32 2.77 21.53
C PRO A 675 10.81 1.61 22.43
N SER A 676 10.38 1.57 23.69
CA SER A 676 10.78 0.51 24.63
C SER A 676 10.05 -0.81 24.40
N THR A 677 8.76 -0.77 24.03
CA THR A 677 7.88 -1.94 24.13
C THR A 677 7.19 -2.32 22.82
N ASP A 678 7.34 -1.56 21.74
CA ASP A 678 6.61 -1.75 20.48
C ASP A 678 5.08 -1.65 20.62
N GLU A 679 4.55 -1.18 21.75
CA GLU A 679 3.12 -0.84 21.87
C GLU A 679 2.78 0.32 20.94
N VAL A 680 1.63 0.24 20.29
CA VAL A 680 1.16 1.26 19.34
C VAL A 680 -0.23 1.74 19.74
N VAL A 681 -0.43 3.05 19.68
CA VAL A 681 -1.75 3.70 19.58
C VAL A 681 -1.87 4.32 18.21
N PHE A 682 -2.85 3.90 17.43
CA PHE A 682 -3.16 4.51 16.14
C PHE A 682 -3.99 5.78 16.35
N VAL A 683 -3.79 6.75 15.48
CA VAL A 683 -4.56 8.00 15.45
C VAL A 683 -5.00 8.25 14.02
N ASP A 684 -6.27 8.03 13.73
CA ASP A 684 -6.86 8.46 12.47
C ASP A 684 -7.29 9.92 12.60
N TYR A 685 -7.03 10.71 11.56
CA TYR A 685 -7.46 12.09 11.42
C TYR A 685 -8.30 12.20 10.17
N GLU A 686 -9.41 12.92 10.28
CA GLU A 686 -10.23 13.31 9.15
C GLU A 686 -10.60 14.79 9.27
N LYS A 687 -10.38 15.56 8.19
CA LYS A 687 -10.98 16.87 7.97
C LYS A 687 -12.11 16.68 6.97
N TYR A 688 -13.29 17.16 7.32
CA TYR A 688 -14.46 17.06 6.46
C TYR A 688 -14.49 18.14 5.40
N HIS A 689 -14.93 17.74 4.21
CA HIS A 689 -15.22 18.66 3.13
C HIS A 689 -16.19 19.76 3.60
N ARG A 690 -16.01 20.99 3.11
CA ARG A 690 -16.79 22.17 3.56
C ARG A 690 -18.30 21.97 3.46
N TYR A 691 -18.75 21.32 2.38
CA TYR A 691 -20.16 21.02 2.12
C TYR A 691 -20.65 19.68 2.72
N LYS A 692 -19.76 18.89 3.34
CA LYS A 692 -20.11 17.61 3.95
C LYS A 692 -21.06 17.84 5.13
N THR A 693 -22.20 17.16 5.07
CA THR A 693 -23.29 17.34 6.04
C THR A 693 -23.77 16.00 6.57
N TYR A 694 -23.97 15.91 7.87
CA TYR A 694 -24.70 14.85 8.56
C TYR A 694 -26.01 15.41 9.08
N LYS A 695 -27.08 14.60 9.02
CA LYS A 695 -28.41 14.95 9.52
C LYS A 695 -28.37 15.35 10.99
N ASP A 696 -27.62 14.59 11.79
CA ASP A 696 -27.45 14.82 13.22
C ASP A 696 -26.18 14.10 13.74
N SER A 697 -25.89 14.30 15.03
CA SER A 697 -24.76 13.65 15.67
C SER A 697 -24.88 12.12 15.72
N ALA A 698 -26.09 11.57 15.73
CA ALA A 698 -26.27 10.11 15.78
C ALA A 698 -25.86 9.47 14.45
N GLU A 699 -26.22 10.07 13.31
CA GLU A 699 -25.74 9.64 11.99
C GLU A 699 -24.20 9.68 11.92
N PHE A 700 -23.59 10.77 12.40
CA PHE A 700 -22.13 10.91 12.44
C PHE A 700 -21.47 9.82 13.29
N TRP A 701 -21.88 9.64 14.54
CA TRP A 701 -21.25 8.66 15.42
C TRP A 701 -21.49 7.22 14.98
N ASN A 702 -22.66 6.94 14.37
CA ASN A 702 -22.92 5.63 13.75
C ASN A 702 -21.98 5.36 12.58
N ARG A 703 -21.61 6.38 11.78
CA ARG A 703 -20.57 6.26 10.75
C ARG A 703 -19.21 5.96 11.38
N GLU A 704 -18.85 6.66 12.45
CA GLU A 704 -17.58 6.45 13.17
C GLU A 704 -17.46 5.09 13.82
N THR A 705 -18.57 4.40 14.04
CA THR A 705 -18.59 3.01 14.52
C THR A 705 -19.01 2.02 13.43
N HIS A 706 -19.31 2.45 12.20
CA HIS A 706 -19.90 1.60 11.17
C HIS A 706 -18.96 0.47 10.72
N PHE A 707 -17.65 0.73 10.65
CA PHE A 707 -16.66 -0.32 10.33
C PHE A 707 -16.58 -1.40 11.42
N LEU A 708 -17.14 -1.14 12.61
CA LEU A 708 -17.27 -2.13 13.68
C LEU A 708 -18.45 -3.09 13.45
N ASN A 709 -19.43 -2.72 12.62
CA ASN A 709 -20.74 -3.39 12.57
C ASN A 709 -20.90 -4.49 11.51
N LYS A 710 -19.88 -4.82 10.73
CA LYS A 710 -20.14 -5.54 9.46
C LYS A 710 -20.33 -7.06 9.51
N ASP A 711 -19.90 -7.83 10.53
CA ASP A 711 -20.00 -9.31 10.36
C ASP A 711 -19.79 -10.26 11.57
N SER A 712 -19.93 -9.83 12.83
CA SER A 712 -19.91 -10.82 13.94
C SER A 712 -20.86 -10.45 15.08
N SER A 713 -21.27 -11.46 15.86
CA SER A 713 -22.06 -11.33 17.09
C SER A 713 -21.24 -10.66 18.19
N LYS A 714 -20.97 -9.36 18.01
CA LYS A 714 -20.15 -8.54 18.90
C LYS A 714 -20.95 -8.13 20.13
N ILE A 715 -20.26 -8.07 21.26
CA ILE A 715 -20.75 -7.37 22.46
C ILE A 715 -20.15 -5.97 22.39
N GLU A 716 -20.92 -5.02 21.88
CA GLU A 716 -20.61 -3.60 22.02
C GLU A 716 -20.96 -3.16 23.45
N HIS A 717 -20.12 -2.30 24.02
CA HIS A 717 -20.48 -1.56 25.22
C HIS A 717 -20.94 -0.14 24.87
N GLU A 718 -21.82 0.40 25.70
CA GLU A 718 -22.42 1.72 25.53
C GLU A 718 -21.34 2.80 25.26
N ALA A 719 -21.50 3.50 24.14
CA ALA A 719 -20.62 4.61 23.80
C ALA A 719 -20.82 5.76 24.79
N LYS A 720 -19.74 6.21 25.42
CA LYS A 720 -19.77 7.34 26.34
C LYS A 720 -19.42 8.63 25.60
N TYR A 721 -20.38 9.54 25.54
CA TYR A 721 -20.20 10.87 24.95
C TYR A 721 -19.84 11.89 26.03
N THR A 722 -18.88 12.77 25.77
CA THR A 722 -18.50 13.84 26.71
C THR A 722 -18.17 15.11 25.94
N HIS A 723 -18.76 16.23 26.34
CA HIS A 723 -18.54 17.54 25.74
C HIS A 723 -17.49 18.33 26.55
N HIS A 724 -16.49 18.88 25.86
CA HIS A 724 -15.31 19.53 26.47
C HIS A 724 -15.15 20.98 26.01
N GLY A 725 -16.25 21.72 25.85
CA GLY A 725 -16.23 23.09 25.36
C GLY A 725 -16.19 23.15 23.83
N TYR A 726 -15.01 23.19 23.22
CA TYR A 726 -14.87 23.32 21.75
C TYR A 726 -14.81 21.98 21.00
N TYR A 727 -14.86 20.85 21.72
CA TYR A 727 -14.87 19.51 21.13
C TYR A 727 -15.73 18.52 21.91
N THR A 728 -16.12 17.44 21.24
CA THR A 728 -16.90 16.34 21.83
C THR A 728 -16.16 15.03 21.61
N THR A 729 -16.11 14.20 22.65
CA THR A 729 -15.49 12.87 22.56
C THR A 729 -16.53 11.77 22.61
N MET A 730 -16.28 10.70 21.85
CA MET A 730 -16.93 9.40 21.99
C MET A 730 -15.89 8.38 22.43
N GLU A 731 -16.12 7.71 23.55
CA GLU A 731 -15.30 6.60 24.04
C GLU A 731 -16.11 5.31 23.95
N THR A 732 -15.54 4.27 23.34
CA THR A 732 -16.16 2.95 23.22
C THR A 732 -15.09 1.87 23.08
N TYR A 733 -15.51 0.61 23.16
CA TYR A 733 -14.69 -0.53 22.79
C TYR A 733 -15.56 -1.61 22.19
N TYR A 734 -14.95 -2.47 21.38
CA TYR A 734 -15.62 -3.64 20.84
C TYR A 734 -14.78 -4.89 21.08
N THR A 735 -15.48 -5.99 21.30
CA THR A 735 -14.92 -7.32 21.56
C THR A 735 -15.82 -8.37 20.93
N ASP A 736 -15.28 -9.58 20.80
CA ASP A 736 -16.05 -10.78 20.49
C ASP A 736 -16.09 -11.69 21.73
N SER A 737 -17.15 -12.48 21.89
CA SER A 737 -17.25 -13.48 22.98
C SER A 737 -16.18 -14.57 22.90
N ALA A 738 -15.58 -14.79 21.73
CA ALA A 738 -14.56 -15.80 21.47
C ALA A 738 -13.12 -15.31 21.69
N THR A 739 -12.92 -14.07 22.18
CA THR A 739 -11.59 -13.50 22.44
C THR A 739 -11.55 -12.71 23.75
N THR A 740 -10.41 -12.72 24.41
CA THR A 740 -10.12 -11.90 25.60
C THR A 740 -9.63 -10.50 25.24
N ARG A 741 -9.43 -10.21 23.95
CA ARG A 741 -8.95 -8.91 23.46
C ARG A 741 -10.10 -8.01 23.06
N ALA A 742 -9.94 -6.72 23.27
CA ALA A 742 -10.83 -5.71 22.74
C ALA A 742 -10.02 -4.63 22.03
N VAL A 743 -10.68 -3.89 21.14
CA VAL A 743 -10.13 -2.65 20.62
C VAL A 743 -10.78 -1.50 21.37
N TYR A 744 -9.94 -0.70 22.01
CA TYR A 744 -10.35 0.52 22.68
C TYR A 744 -10.30 1.67 21.68
N LEU A 745 -11.39 2.43 21.55
CA LEU A 745 -11.56 3.51 20.59
C LEU A 745 -11.98 4.79 21.33
N LYS A 746 -11.31 5.90 21.04
CA LYS A 746 -11.69 7.23 21.54
C LYS A 746 -11.60 8.24 20.41
N SER A 747 -12.76 8.74 20.01
CA SER A 747 -12.91 9.69 18.91
C SER A 747 -13.16 11.10 19.44
N TYR A 748 -12.66 12.12 18.74
CA TYR A 748 -12.68 13.53 19.11
C TYR A 748 -13.20 14.35 17.93
N LEU A 749 -14.44 14.82 17.99
CA LEU A 749 -15.02 15.72 16.99
C LEU A 749 -14.79 17.18 17.40
N VAL A 750 -14.10 17.93 16.53
CA VAL A 750 -13.69 19.32 16.73
C VAL A 750 -14.03 20.11 15.46
N ASN A 751 -15.10 20.90 15.48
CA ASN A 751 -15.62 21.60 14.30
C ASN A 751 -15.83 20.65 13.10
N GLY A 752 -15.13 20.86 12.00
CA GLY A 752 -15.15 19.99 10.81
C GLY A 752 -14.04 18.94 10.79
N ARG A 753 -13.52 18.51 11.95
CA ARG A 753 -12.41 17.55 12.04
C ARG A 753 -12.71 16.45 13.06
N CYS A 754 -12.27 15.23 12.82
CA CYS A 754 -12.33 14.14 13.77
C CYS A 754 -10.95 13.50 13.97
N PHE A 755 -10.61 13.17 15.22
CA PHE A 755 -9.47 12.31 15.54
C PHE A 755 -9.99 11.02 16.18
N SER A 756 -9.59 9.86 15.68
CA SER A 756 -10.01 8.56 16.19
C SER A 756 -8.80 7.77 16.66
N LEU A 757 -8.61 7.73 17.98
CA LEU A 757 -7.52 6.99 18.62
C LEU A 757 -7.94 5.56 18.90
N PHE A 758 -7.13 4.57 18.53
CA PHE A 758 -7.44 3.18 18.82
C PHE A 758 -6.22 2.29 19.09
N THR A 759 -6.42 1.26 19.92
CA THR A 759 -5.43 0.23 20.24
C THR A 759 -6.10 -1.09 20.59
N VAL A 760 -5.42 -2.22 20.35
CA VAL A 760 -5.82 -3.53 20.90
C VAL A 760 -5.32 -3.66 22.34
N TYR A 761 -6.14 -4.22 23.23
CA TYR A 761 -5.76 -4.52 24.61
C TYR A 761 -6.42 -5.81 25.11
N ASP A 762 -5.92 -6.36 26.23
CA ASP A 762 -6.51 -7.50 26.92
C ASP A 762 -7.56 -7.01 27.93
N THR A 763 -8.81 -7.38 27.74
CA THR A 763 -9.95 -6.94 28.58
C THR A 763 -9.80 -7.36 30.04
N THR A 764 -9.05 -8.41 30.33
CA THR A 764 -8.81 -8.90 31.70
C THR A 764 -7.72 -8.11 32.43
N LYS A 765 -6.95 -7.28 31.71
CA LYS A 765 -5.82 -6.50 32.24
C LYS A 765 -5.98 -4.99 32.07
N GLY A 766 -6.77 -4.55 31.08
CA GLY A 766 -6.90 -3.13 30.72
C GLY A 766 -5.77 -2.64 29.81
N LEU A 767 -5.76 -1.33 29.55
CA LEU A 767 -4.70 -0.68 28.78
C LEU A 767 -3.36 -0.74 29.52
N LEU A 768 -2.30 -1.03 28.77
CA LEU A 768 -0.92 -0.96 29.27
C LEU A 768 -0.52 0.51 29.56
N PRO A 769 0.44 0.76 30.49
CA PRO A 769 0.78 2.11 30.93
C PRO A 769 1.08 3.13 29.82
N PHE A 770 1.83 2.74 28.78
CA PHE A 770 2.12 3.62 27.65
C PHE A 770 0.83 4.01 26.89
N SER A 771 0.06 3.00 26.47
CA SER A 771 -1.17 3.24 25.72
C SER A 771 -2.15 4.11 26.54
N LYS A 772 -2.29 3.81 27.83
CA LYS A 772 -3.13 4.58 28.76
C LYS A 772 -2.73 6.05 28.82
N GLU A 773 -1.44 6.35 29.00
CA GLU A 773 -0.93 7.73 29.05
C GLU A 773 -1.23 8.50 27.76
N VAL A 774 -1.09 7.86 26.60
CA VAL A 774 -1.42 8.45 25.30
C VAL A 774 -2.91 8.81 25.21
N PHE A 775 -3.82 7.91 25.58
CA PHE A 775 -5.27 8.16 25.54
C PHE A 775 -5.73 9.22 26.55
N GLU A 776 -5.09 9.29 27.71
CA GLU A 776 -5.43 10.25 28.78
C GLU A 776 -4.87 11.65 28.50
N SER A 777 -3.76 11.76 27.76
CA SER A 777 -3.07 13.05 27.50
C SER A 777 -3.35 13.66 26.13
N PHE A 778 -4.03 12.94 25.22
CA PHE A 778 -4.35 13.44 23.89
C PHE A 778 -5.41 14.56 23.95
N VAL A 779 -5.06 15.73 23.41
CA VAL A 779 -5.94 16.91 23.34
C VAL A 779 -5.84 17.55 21.96
N PRO A 780 -6.92 17.60 21.17
CA PRO A 780 -6.92 18.37 19.93
C PRO A 780 -6.91 19.88 20.24
N MET A 781 -6.23 20.67 19.42
CA MET A 781 -6.20 22.12 19.56
C MET A 781 -7.48 22.76 19.03
N ASP A 782 -7.87 23.85 19.68
CA ASP A 782 -8.94 24.73 19.21
C ASP A 782 -8.44 25.52 17.99
N THR A 783 -9.05 25.27 16.83
CA THR A 783 -8.70 25.96 15.58
C THR A 783 -9.96 26.28 14.78
N ILE A 784 -9.84 27.26 13.88
CA ILE A 784 -10.90 27.65 12.94
C ILE A 784 -11.03 26.72 11.73
N ILE A 785 -10.28 25.61 11.70
CA ILE A 785 -10.21 24.71 10.54
C ILE A 785 -11.42 23.79 10.52
N GLY A 786 -12.06 23.74 9.35
CA GLY A 786 -13.24 22.94 9.10
C GLY A 786 -14.50 23.60 9.64
N THR A 787 -15.61 23.38 8.96
CA THR A 787 -16.93 23.80 9.43
C THR A 787 -17.64 22.61 10.07
N SER A 788 -18.43 22.84 11.13
CA SER A 788 -19.24 21.77 11.71
C SER A 788 -20.08 21.08 10.62
N PRO A 789 -20.09 19.74 10.59
CA PRO A 789 -20.83 18.99 9.58
C PRO A 789 -22.32 18.87 9.92
N PHE A 790 -22.80 19.52 11.00
CA PHE A 790 -24.21 19.55 11.41
C PHE A 790 -24.93 20.85 11.00
N ILE A 791 -24.25 21.73 10.25
CA ILE A 791 -24.81 23.00 9.77
C ILE A 791 -25.41 22.80 8.38
N ASN A 792 -26.57 23.39 8.12
CA ASN A 792 -27.18 23.41 6.79
C ASN A 792 -26.28 24.17 5.78
N LYS A 793 -25.91 23.52 4.66
CA LYS A 793 -24.91 24.01 3.70
C LYS A 793 -25.44 24.64 2.39
N PRO A 794 -26.70 24.49 1.94
CA PRO A 794 -27.22 25.18 0.75
C PRO A 794 -27.03 26.69 0.80
N GLN A 795 -27.29 27.36 1.93
CA GLN A 795 -27.03 28.80 2.03
C GLN A 795 -25.54 29.14 1.87
N LEU A 796 -24.65 28.30 2.42
CA LEU A 796 -23.21 28.46 2.27
C LEU A 796 -22.78 28.27 0.81
N PHE A 797 -23.33 27.26 0.13
CA PHE A 797 -23.11 27.01 -1.29
C PHE A 797 -23.53 28.22 -2.14
N PHE A 798 -24.73 28.78 -1.94
CA PHE A 798 -25.18 29.95 -2.71
C PHE A 798 -24.31 31.20 -2.42
N GLN A 799 -23.87 31.37 -1.17
CA GLN A 799 -22.92 32.44 -0.82
C GLN A 799 -21.59 32.24 -1.55
N ASP A 800 -21.02 31.05 -1.51
CA ASP A 800 -19.75 30.71 -2.14
C ASP A 800 -19.85 30.85 -3.68
N LEU A 801 -20.97 30.45 -4.28
CA LEU A 801 -21.26 30.63 -5.71
C LEU A 801 -21.42 32.11 -6.12
N SER A 802 -22.00 32.93 -5.25
CA SER A 802 -22.11 34.39 -5.47
C SER A 802 -20.87 35.18 -5.03
N SER A 803 -19.85 34.49 -4.51
CA SER A 803 -18.65 35.12 -3.97
C SER A 803 -17.89 35.91 -5.03
N SER A 804 -17.30 37.04 -4.62
CA SER A 804 -16.33 37.75 -5.45
C SER A 804 -15.03 36.98 -5.62
N ASP A 805 -14.75 36.03 -4.71
CA ASP A 805 -13.59 35.15 -4.78
C ASP A 805 -13.85 34.03 -5.81
N SER A 806 -13.02 34.00 -6.85
CA SER A 806 -13.15 33.03 -7.94
C SER A 806 -12.93 31.58 -7.49
N ALA A 807 -12.14 31.33 -6.44
CA ALA A 807 -11.89 29.98 -5.94
C ALA A 807 -13.15 29.40 -5.27
N TYR A 808 -13.79 30.18 -4.38
CA TYR A 808 -15.06 29.79 -3.75
C TYR A 808 -16.15 29.56 -4.79
N ARG A 809 -16.25 30.47 -5.78
CA ARG A 809 -17.25 30.36 -6.85
C ARG A 809 -17.04 29.13 -7.72
N ARG A 810 -15.80 28.84 -8.11
CA ARG A 810 -15.46 27.66 -8.93
C ARG A 810 -15.65 26.36 -8.15
N GLN A 811 -15.23 26.30 -6.90
CA GLN A 811 -15.45 25.13 -6.05
C GLN A 811 -16.92 24.85 -5.82
N ALA A 812 -17.74 25.89 -5.61
CA ALA A 812 -19.18 25.70 -5.51
C ALA A 812 -19.74 25.08 -6.79
N LEU A 813 -19.34 25.53 -7.98
CA LEU A 813 -19.79 24.95 -9.26
C LEU A 813 -19.43 23.47 -9.39
N ILE A 814 -18.18 23.11 -9.10
CA ILE A 814 -17.70 21.73 -9.19
C ILE A 814 -18.36 20.86 -8.12
N GLU A 815 -18.54 21.37 -6.91
CA GLU A 815 -18.97 20.58 -5.75
C GLU A 815 -20.45 20.66 -5.42
N ALA A 816 -21.28 21.14 -6.36
CA ALA A 816 -22.73 21.16 -6.21
C ALA A 816 -23.28 19.80 -5.75
N GLY A 817 -22.78 18.69 -6.33
CA GLY A 817 -23.23 17.35 -5.97
C GLY A 817 -22.79 16.82 -4.61
N ARG A 818 -21.95 17.54 -3.86
CA ARG A 818 -21.63 17.20 -2.46
C ARG A 818 -22.54 17.91 -1.47
N VAL A 819 -23.29 18.91 -1.92
CA VAL A 819 -24.22 19.66 -1.06
C VAL A 819 -25.51 18.86 -0.95
N LYS A 820 -25.96 18.65 0.28
CA LYS A 820 -27.27 18.04 0.51
C LYS A 820 -28.35 19.12 0.42
N PHE A 821 -28.92 19.31 -0.76
CA PHE A 821 -30.07 20.20 -0.98
C PHE A 821 -31.37 19.60 -0.42
N LEU A 822 -32.29 20.46 -0.02
CA LEU A 822 -33.64 20.11 0.40
C LEU A 822 -34.65 20.52 -0.68
N ASP A 823 -35.85 19.92 -0.67
CA ASP A 823 -36.88 20.22 -1.67
C ASP A 823 -37.23 21.73 -1.74
N GLU A 824 -37.11 22.44 -0.61
CA GLU A 824 -37.32 23.90 -0.51
C GLU A 824 -36.24 24.74 -1.20
N ASP A 825 -35.07 24.17 -1.50
CA ASP A 825 -33.97 24.85 -2.19
C ASP A 825 -34.16 24.86 -3.72
N ALA A 826 -35.10 24.07 -4.26
CA ALA A 826 -35.30 23.92 -5.71
C ALA A 826 -35.53 25.27 -6.43
N PRO A 827 -36.35 26.22 -5.94
CA PRO A 827 -36.50 27.52 -6.59
C PRO A 827 -35.20 28.32 -6.66
N ALA A 828 -34.36 28.24 -5.61
CA ALA A 828 -33.09 28.96 -5.56
C ALA A 828 -32.05 28.34 -6.51
N LEU A 829 -31.99 27.01 -6.61
CA LEU A 829 -31.16 26.31 -7.60
C LEU A 829 -31.59 26.63 -9.04
N ILE A 830 -32.89 26.61 -9.33
CA ILE A 830 -33.43 26.95 -10.65
C ILE A 830 -33.11 28.41 -11.01
N GLN A 831 -33.33 29.35 -10.08
CA GLN A 831 -32.98 30.75 -10.29
C GLN A 831 -31.48 30.93 -10.54
N THR A 832 -30.65 30.19 -9.81
CA THR A 832 -29.20 30.20 -9.97
C THR A 832 -28.83 29.74 -11.38
N PHE A 833 -29.35 28.61 -11.84
CA PHE A 833 -29.12 28.10 -13.19
C PHE A 833 -29.58 29.08 -14.28
N ASP A 834 -30.75 29.71 -14.10
CA ASP A 834 -31.30 30.69 -15.04
C ASP A 834 -30.44 31.96 -15.18
N THR A 835 -29.73 32.35 -14.11
CA THR A 835 -28.99 33.64 -14.04
C THR A 835 -27.47 33.50 -14.16
N CYS A 836 -26.92 32.33 -13.84
CA CYS A 836 -25.49 32.05 -13.82
C CYS A 836 -25.04 31.54 -15.19
N GLU A 837 -24.38 32.39 -15.97
CA GLU A 837 -23.90 32.00 -17.31
C GLU A 837 -22.85 30.87 -17.25
N MET A 838 -21.96 30.90 -16.26
CA MET A 838 -20.95 29.86 -16.02
C MET A 838 -21.54 28.51 -15.61
N CYS A 839 -22.75 28.49 -15.02
CA CYS A 839 -23.38 27.25 -14.57
C CYS A 839 -23.82 26.38 -15.76
N LYS A 840 -23.91 26.97 -16.96
CA LYS A 840 -24.23 26.25 -18.20
C LYS A 840 -23.11 25.30 -18.62
N ASP A 841 -21.86 25.60 -18.27
CA ASP A 841 -20.74 24.69 -18.53
C ASP A 841 -20.81 23.42 -17.64
N PHE A 842 -21.57 23.48 -16.54
CA PHE A 842 -21.83 22.39 -15.59
C PHE A 842 -23.29 21.92 -15.64
N GLU A 843 -23.93 22.08 -16.80
CA GLU A 843 -25.37 21.90 -16.95
C GLU A 843 -25.85 20.52 -16.49
N GLU A 844 -25.17 19.43 -16.87
CA GLU A 844 -25.53 18.06 -16.45
C GLU A 844 -25.60 17.93 -14.91
N ARG A 845 -24.64 18.52 -14.18
CA ARG A 845 -24.59 18.43 -12.71
C ARG A 845 -25.70 19.23 -12.03
N PHE A 846 -26.00 20.43 -12.52
CA PHE A 846 -27.11 21.22 -11.99
C PHE A 846 -28.48 20.60 -12.27
N ILE A 847 -28.65 20.00 -13.46
CA ILE A 847 -29.88 19.25 -13.79
C ILE A 847 -30.03 18.09 -12.82
N THR A 848 -28.96 17.34 -12.53
CA THR A 848 -29.00 16.25 -11.56
C THR A 848 -29.43 16.74 -10.18
N GLU A 849 -28.79 17.78 -9.63
CA GLU A 849 -29.14 18.28 -8.31
C GLU A 849 -30.58 18.81 -8.22
N VAL A 850 -31.06 19.53 -9.26
CA VAL A 850 -32.47 19.99 -9.30
C VAL A 850 -33.44 18.83 -9.49
N GLY A 851 -33.05 17.83 -10.29
CA GLY A 851 -33.83 16.66 -10.64
C GLY A 851 -34.10 15.71 -9.49
N LEU A 852 -33.18 15.64 -8.52
CA LEU A 852 -33.33 14.83 -7.31
C LEU A 852 -34.34 15.43 -6.31
N LEU A 853 -34.70 16.71 -6.46
CA LEU A 853 -35.63 17.40 -5.55
C LEU A 853 -37.08 17.18 -5.93
N GLN A 854 -37.94 16.99 -4.93
CA GLN A 854 -39.37 16.73 -5.10
C GLN A 854 -40.18 18.03 -4.92
N HIS A 855 -40.03 18.96 -5.85
CA HIS A 855 -40.69 20.28 -5.80
C HIS A 855 -41.49 20.61 -7.07
N PRO A 856 -42.68 21.27 -6.99
CA PRO A 856 -43.52 21.56 -8.15
C PRO A 856 -42.88 22.39 -9.27
N SER A 857 -41.78 23.09 -9.00
CA SER A 857 -41.05 23.88 -10.00
C SER A 857 -40.09 23.07 -10.86
N VAL A 858 -39.75 21.84 -10.47
CA VAL A 858 -38.73 21.01 -11.15
C VAL A 858 -39.22 20.56 -12.51
N LEU A 859 -40.42 19.98 -12.61
CA LEU A 859 -40.96 19.53 -13.90
C LEU A 859 -41.08 20.67 -14.95
N PRO A 860 -41.63 21.86 -14.63
CA PRO A 860 -41.61 23.00 -15.55
C PRO A 860 -40.21 23.42 -15.99
N PHE A 861 -39.23 23.35 -15.08
CA PHE A 861 -37.84 23.65 -15.39
C PHE A 861 -37.24 22.62 -16.37
N MET A 862 -37.42 21.32 -16.10
CA MET A 862 -36.93 20.26 -16.99
C MET A 862 -37.54 20.37 -18.38
N MET A 863 -38.85 20.60 -18.49
CA MET A 863 -39.52 20.76 -19.79
C MET A 863 -39.01 21.99 -20.57
N LYS A 864 -38.78 23.12 -19.89
CA LYS A 864 -38.28 24.36 -20.50
C LYS A 864 -36.90 24.15 -21.14
N TYR A 865 -36.02 23.39 -20.50
CA TYR A 865 -34.65 23.21 -20.96
C TYR A 865 -34.44 21.96 -21.81
N LEU A 866 -35.24 20.91 -21.64
CA LEU A 866 -35.30 19.79 -22.58
C LEU A 866 -35.62 20.29 -24.01
N ALA A 867 -36.56 21.23 -24.14
CA ALA A 867 -36.88 21.86 -25.43
C ALA A 867 -35.73 22.71 -26.02
N LYS A 868 -34.73 23.09 -25.21
CA LYS A 868 -33.55 23.86 -25.63
C LYS A 868 -32.31 23.00 -25.88
N ALA A 869 -32.28 21.75 -25.40
CA ALA A 869 -31.14 20.85 -25.52
C ALA A 869 -30.76 20.52 -26.98
N GLY A 870 -31.66 20.81 -27.95
CA GLY A 870 -31.45 20.56 -29.37
C GLY A 870 -31.18 19.08 -29.65
N ASP A 871 -30.37 18.78 -30.66
CA ASP A 871 -30.07 17.40 -31.11
C ASP A 871 -29.09 16.63 -30.18
N THR A 872 -28.84 17.11 -28.96
CA THR A 872 -27.87 16.50 -28.04
C THR A 872 -28.50 15.33 -27.28
N ALA A 873 -28.55 14.15 -27.90
CA ALA A 873 -29.23 12.97 -27.35
C ALA A 873 -28.82 12.60 -25.91
N ASN A 874 -27.54 12.77 -25.53
CA ASN A 874 -27.08 12.50 -24.16
C ASN A 874 -27.71 13.45 -23.14
N LEU A 875 -27.79 14.75 -23.47
CA LEU A 875 -28.35 15.78 -22.60
C LEU A 875 -29.87 15.64 -22.49
N GLN A 876 -30.54 15.35 -23.62
CA GLN A 876 -31.97 15.02 -23.65
C GLN A 876 -32.28 13.85 -22.70
N LEU A 877 -31.49 12.77 -22.75
CA LEU A 877 -31.68 11.62 -21.86
C LEU A 877 -31.45 11.95 -20.38
N THR A 878 -30.45 12.76 -20.03
CA THR A 878 -30.25 13.23 -18.65
C THR A 878 -31.48 13.99 -18.13
N TYR A 879 -32.07 14.88 -18.94
CA TYR A 879 -33.32 15.57 -18.56
C TYR A 879 -34.48 14.58 -18.36
N LEU A 880 -34.61 13.58 -19.24
CA LEU A 880 -35.65 12.57 -19.14
C LEU A 880 -35.47 11.68 -17.90
N ASP A 881 -34.25 11.27 -17.57
CA ASP A 881 -33.92 10.49 -16.36
C ASP A 881 -34.45 11.21 -15.11
N HIS A 882 -34.09 12.48 -14.95
CA HIS A 882 -34.51 13.28 -13.80
C HIS A 882 -35.98 13.72 -13.83
N MET A 883 -36.63 13.71 -15.00
CA MET A 883 -38.09 13.81 -15.05
C MET A 883 -38.73 12.53 -14.50
N VAL A 884 -38.18 11.35 -14.79
CA VAL A 884 -38.68 10.09 -14.24
C VAL A 884 -38.55 10.06 -12.70
N ASP A 885 -37.46 10.59 -12.15
CA ASP A 885 -37.23 10.72 -10.69
C ASP A 885 -38.33 11.49 -9.94
N GLN A 886 -39.09 12.36 -10.63
CA GLN A 886 -40.20 13.10 -10.02
C GLN A 886 -41.39 12.21 -9.65
N GLN A 887 -41.46 10.97 -10.15
CA GLN A 887 -42.49 9.98 -9.82
C GLN A 887 -43.94 10.51 -9.84
N THR A 888 -44.26 11.41 -10.76
CA THR A 888 -45.62 11.95 -10.95
C THR A 888 -46.21 11.56 -12.30
N VAL A 889 -47.54 11.44 -12.36
CA VAL A 889 -48.28 11.15 -13.59
C VAL A 889 -47.97 12.18 -14.69
N ALA A 890 -47.92 13.47 -14.33
CA ALA A 890 -47.62 14.55 -15.28
C ALA A 890 -46.22 14.42 -15.89
N SER A 891 -45.22 14.05 -15.07
CA SER A 891 -43.86 13.84 -15.55
C SER A 891 -43.76 12.61 -16.46
N THR A 892 -44.34 11.48 -16.04
CA THR A 892 -44.39 10.25 -16.84
C THR A 892 -45.04 10.47 -18.21
N ASP A 893 -46.17 11.19 -18.27
CA ASP A 893 -46.84 11.50 -19.52
C ASP A 893 -45.99 12.40 -20.42
N SER A 894 -45.24 13.34 -19.83
CA SER A 894 -44.35 14.25 -20.55
C SER A 894 -43.13 13.52 -21.13
N VAL A 895 -42.49 12.63 -20.37
CA VAL A 895 -41.39 11.77 -20.83
C VAL A 895 -41.84 10.89 -21.98
N LYS A 896 -43.02 10.25 -21.83
CA LYS A 896 -43.60 9.43 -22.88
C LYS A 896 -43.82 10.23 -24.16
N GLN A 897 -44.46 11.37 -24.04
CA GLN A 897 -44.76 12.22 -25.19
C GLN A 897 -43.48 12.64 -25.90
N PHE A 898 -42.47 13.09 -25.16
CA PHE A 898 -41.20 13.50 -25.74
C PHE A 898 -40.51 12.37 -26.51
N ILE A 899 -40.37 11.17 -25.92
CA ILE A 899 -39.74 10.03 -26.59
C ILE A 899 -40.49 9.63 -27.87
N MET A 900 -41.82 9.78 -27.89
CA MET A 900 -42.64 9.47 -29.06
C MET A 900 -42.57 10.55 -30.16
N ASP A 901 -42.42 11.81 -29.78
CA ASP A 901 -42.32 12.94 -30.71
C ASP A 901 -40.89 13.10 -31.27
N GLU A 902 -39.88 12.89 -30.42
CA GLU A 902 -38.45 13.09 -30.72
C GLU A 902 -37.60 12.05 -29.95
N THR A 903 -37.39 10.87 -30.52
CA THR A 903 -36.68 9.77 -29.85
C THR A 903 -35.15 9.99 -29.80
N PRO A 904 -34.53 10.17 -28.61
CA PRO A 904 -33.09 10.39 -28.51
C PRO A 904 -32.27 9.14 -28.89
N LEU A 905 -31.21 9.30 -29.68
CA LEU A 905 -30.33 8.19 -30.09
C LEU A 905 -28.87 8.50 -29.72
N PRO A 906 -28.43 8.16 -28.48
CA PRO A 906 -27.08 8.44 -28.02
C PRO A 906 -26.05 7.49 -28.63
N THR A 907 -24.80 7.93 -28.72
CA THR A 907 -23.67 7.04 -29.04
C THR A 907 -23.25 6.16 -27.86
N SER A 908 -23.65 6.53 -26.64
CA SER A 908 -23.38 5.77 -25.41
C SER A 908 -24.33 4.58 -25.27
N SER A 909 -23.76 3.39 -25.10
CA SER A 909 -24.53 2.15 -24.89
C SER A 909 -25.20 2.03 -23.51
N TYR A 910 -25.01 2.99 -22.60
CA TYR A 910 -25.45 2.89 -21.20
C TYR A 910 -26.60 3.85 -20.82
N LYS A 911 -26.80 4.96 -21.55
CA LYS A 911 -27.78 5.99 -21.19
C LYS A 911 -29.24 5.51 -21.32
N ILE A 912 -29.59 4.80 -22.40
CA ILE A 912 -30.94 4.23 -22.56
C ILE A 912 -31.25 3.16 -21.49
N PRO A 913 -30.35 2.19 -21.21
CA PRO A 913 -30.54 1.28 -20.09
C PRO A 913 -30.70 2.01 -18.74
N SER A 914 -29.99 3.12 -18.50
CA SER A 914 -30.14 3.94 -17.29
C SER A 914 -31.55 4.46 -17.14
N LEU A 915 -32.06 5.17 -18.15
CA LEU A 915 -33.43 5.70 -18.18
C LEU A 915 -34.48 4.62 -17.89
N PHE A 916 -34.35 3.46 -18.52
CA PHE A 916 -35.30 2.37 -18.33
C PHE A 916 -35.21 1.74 -16.94
N ASN A 917 -34.04 1.74 -16.29
CA ASN A 917 -33.95 1.33 -14.89
C ASN A 917 -34.74 2.27 -13.98
N ASP A 918 -34.62 3.60 -14.17
CA ASP A 918 -35.37 4.57 -13.37
C ASP A 918 -36.88 4.51 -13.66
N ILE A 919 -37.28 4.22 -14.92
CA ILE A 919 -38.68 3.95 -15.25
C ILE A 919 -39.22 2.73 -14.49
N GLN A 920 -38.39 1.71 -14.27
CA GLN A 920 -38.78 0.48 -13.57
C GLN A 920 -39.00 0.69 -12.06
N ASP A 921 -38.49 1.77 -11.46
CA ASP A 921 -38.68 2.08 -10.03
C ASP A 921 -40.16 2.20 -9.65
N SER A 922 -41.04 2.59 -10.59
CA SER A 922 -42.49 2.64 -10.37
C SER A 922 -43.28 2.02 -11.51
N LEU A 923 -43.54 0.71 -11.42
CA LEU A 923 -44.37 -0.03 -12.38
C LEU A 923 -45.80 0.52 -12.53
N ASP A 924 -46.33 1.20 -11.50
CA ASP A 924 -47.65 1.84 -11.56
C ASP A 924 -47.68 3.08 -12.47
N LEU A 925 -46.57 3.80 -12.56
CA LEU A 925 -46.39 4.89 -13.53
C LEU A 925 -45.97 4.33 -14.89
N ALA A 926 -45.05 3.37 -14.91
CA ALA A 926 -44.48 2.84 -16.14
C ALA A 926 -45.52 2.18 -17.07
N LYS A 927 -46.63 1.65 -16.54
CA LYS A 927 -47.74 1.12 -17.36
C LYS A 927 -48.30 2.15 -18.36
N ARG A 928 -48.12 3.45 -18.11
CA ARG A 928 -48.60 4.54 -18.97
C ARG A 928 -47.81 4.69 -20.27
N TYR A 929 -46.59 4.14 -20.35
CA TYR A 929 -45.77 4.09 -21.57
C TYR A 929 -46.32 3.14 -22.63
N PHE A 930 -47.20 2.21 -22.25
CA PHE A 930 -47.80 1.23 -23.14
C PHE A 930 -49.26 1.57 -23.46
N PRO A 931 -49.72 1.40 -24.71
CA PRO A 931 -49.05 0.67 -25.81
C PRO A 931 -48.07 1.50 -26.65
N ASP A 932 -47.90 2.81 -26.38
CA ASP A 932 -47.17 3.74 -27.27
C ASP A 932 -45.73 3.28 -27.56
N PHE A 933 -44.99 2.81 -26.56
CA PHE A 933 -43.60 2.32 -26.72
C PHE A 933 -43.47 1.07 -27.59
N MET A 934 -44.58 0.39 -27.93
CA MET A 934 -44.54 -0.69 -28.92
C MET A 934 -44.18 -0.16 -30.32
N ASN A 935 -44.47 1.12 -30.59
CA ASN A 935 -44.21 1.74 -31.88
C ASN A 935 -42.72 2.04 -32.13
N ILE A 936 -41.87 2.02 -31.10
CA ILE A 936 -40.42 2.30 -31.21
C ILE A 936 -39.54 1.03 -31.23
N LEU A 937 -40.14 -0.16 -31.23
CA LEU A 937 -39.41 -1.45 -31.27
C LEU A 937 -38.52 -1.63 -32.53
N PHE A 938 -38.73 -0.82 -33.56
CA PHE A 938 -37.86 -0.83 -34.74
C PHE A 938 -36.46 -0.30 -34.45
N LEU A 939 -36.29 0.55 -33.43
CA LEU A 939 -35.01 1.07 -32.94
C LEU A 939 -34.27 -0.02 -32.15
N GLU A 940 -33.02 -0.31 -32.51
CA GLU A 940 -32.26 -1.41 -31.90
C GLU A 940 -31.87 -1.10 -30.46
N GLU A 941 -31.58 0.16 -30.18
CA GLU A 941 -31.13 0.70 -28.89
C GLU A 941 -32.22 0.60 -27.81
N TYR A 942 -33.50 0.72 -28.18
CA TYR A 942 -34.64 0.68 -27.26
C TYR A 942 -35.30 -0.70 -27.15
N ARG A 943 -35.09 -1.57 -28.14
CA ARG A 943 -35.85 -2.83 -28.28
C ARG A 943 -35.74 -3.72 -27.05
N SER A 944 -34.53 -3.93 -26.53
CA SER A 944 -34.29 -4.79 -25.37
C SER A 944 -35.00 -4.23 -24.13
N GLU A 945 -34.84 -2.93 -23.87
CA GLU A 945 -35.36 -2.27 -22.68
C GLU A 945 -36.89 -2.17 -22.68
N VAL A 946 -37.50 -1.91 -23.85
CA VAL A 946 -38.96 -1.91 -24.00
C VAL A 946 -39.54 -3.30 -23.74
N TYR A 947 -38.90 -4.35 -24.25
CA TYR A 947 -39.35 -5.72 -23.99
C TYR A 947 -39.19 -6.10 -22.52
N GLU A 948 -38.07 -5.74 -21.90
CA GLU A 948 -37.82 -6.00 -20.47
C GLU A 948 -38.83 -5.28 -19.57
N LEU A 949 -39.07 -3.99 -19.81
CA LEU A 949 -40.06 -3.23 -19.05
C LEU A 949 -41.48 -3.79 -19.22
N LEU A 950 -41.90 -4.11 -20.46
CA LEU A 950 -43.22 -4.69 -20.69
C LEU A 950 -43.36 -6.06 -20.01
N ALA A 951 -42.30 -6.88 -20.07
CA ALA A 951 -42.24 -8.19 -19.43
C ALA A 951 -42.47 -8.06 -17.91
N GLN A 952 -41.78 -7.12 -17.26
CA GLN A 952 -41.98 -6.82 -15.83
C GLN A 952 -43.40 -6.30 -15.51
N LEU A 953 -43.97 -5.42 -16.34
CA LEU A 953 -45.34 -4.91 -16.19
C LEU A 953 -46.41 -5.99 -16.32
N VAL A 954 -46.20 -6.95 -17.22
CA VAL A 954 -47.12 -8.10 -17.38
C VAL A 954 -46.97 -9.07 -16.22
N ASP A 955 -45.75 -9.29 -15.70
CA ASP A 955 -45.54 -10.19 -14.55
C ASP A 955 -46.15 -9.66 -13.26
N SER A 956 -45.99 -8.36 -13.02
CA SER A 956 -46.57 -7.64 -11.88
C SER A 956 -48.09 -7.43 -11.99
N GLY A 957 -48.71 -7.88 -13.10
CA GLY A 957 -50.14 -7.74 -13.35
C GLY A 957 -50.61 -6.31 -13.62
N LYS A 958 -49.69 -5.38 -13.85
CA LYS A 958 -49.99 -3.96 -14.14
C LYS A 958 -50.46 -3.74 -15.58
N VAL A 959 -50.05 -4.63 -16.50
CA VAL A 959 -50.45 -4.64 -17.92
C VAL A 959 -50.98 -6.03 -18.29
N ASN A 960 -52.04 -6.08 -19.11
CA ASN A 960 -52.62 -7.33 -19.61
C ASN A 960 -52.26 -7.58 -21.09
N THR A 961 -52.59 -8.77 -21.57
CA THR A 961 -52.28 -9.21 -22.95
C THR A 961 -52.88 -8.34 -24.04
N ALA A 962 -54.00 -7.65 -23.80
CA ALA A 962 -54.66 -6.82 -24.81
C ALA A 962 -53.80 -5.63 -25.27
N VAL A 963 -52.87 -5.18 -24.43
CA VAL A 963 -51.98 -4.04 -24.72
C VAL A 963 -50.94 -4.38 -25.80
N TYR A 964 -50.56 -5.65 -25.95
CA TYR A 964 -49.51 -6.06 -26.90
C TYR A 964 -49.92 -7.21 -27.84
N ASP A 965 -51.17 -7.71 -27.78
CA ASP A 965 -51.62 -8.85 -28.61
C ASP A 965 -51.47 -8.57 -30.12
N ALA A 966 -51.64 -7.31 -30.54
CA ALA A 966 -51.40 -6.87 -31.92
C ALA A 966 -49.96 -7.16 -32.41
N TYR A 967 -48.98 -7.09 -31.49
CA TYR A 967 -47.57 -7.32 -31.74
C TYR A 967 -47.13 -8.78 -31.51
N ARG A 968 -48.05 -9.67 -31.08
CA ARG A 968 -47.73 -11.06 -30.73
C ARG A 968 -46.97 -11.81 -31.83
N LYS A 969 -47.34 -11.59 -33.10
CA LYS A 969 -46.65 -12.23 -34.25
C LYS A 969 -45.22 -11.73 -34.40
N GLN A 970 -44.98 -10.43 -34.20
CA GLN A 970 -43.65 -9.83 -34.25
C GLN A 970 -42.77 -10.39 -33.13
N ILE A 971 -43.27 -10.37 -31.88
CA ILE A 971 -42.56 -10.91 -30.71
C ILE A 971 -42.19 -12.38 -30.93
N ALA A 972 -43.10 -13.20 -31.48
CA ALA A 972 -42.83 -14.60 -31.80
C ALA A 972 -41.78 -14.80 -32.91
N ILE A 973 -41.73 -13.91 -33.91
CA ILE A 973 -40.72 -13.95 -34.97
C ILE A 973 -39.34 -13.56 -34.42
N GLU A 974 -39.27 -12.51 -33.59
CA GLU A 974 -38.04 -12.04 -32.98
C GLU A 974 -37.49 -13.07 -31.98
N ALA A 975 -38.34 -13.65 -31.13
CA ALA A 975 -37.97 -14.77 -30.25
C ALA A 975 -37.42 -15.95 -31.06
N LYS A 976 -38.06 -16.31 -32.18
CA LYS A 976 -37.57 -17.36 -33.09
C LYS A 976 -36.19 -17.03 -33.67
N ASN A 977 -35.93 -15.77 -34.01
CA ASN A 977 -34.64 -15.33 -34.55
C ASN A 977 -33.55 -15.39 -33.46
N ASN A 978 -33.86 -14.96 -32.24
CA ASN A 978 -32.93 -15.05 -31.11
C ASN A 978 -32.65 -16.51 -30.71
N ILE A 979 -33.66 -17.39 -30.74
CA ILE A 979 -33.48 -18.85 -30.59
C ILE A 979 -32.52 -19.40 -31.66
N LYS A 980 -32.69 -19.04 -32.94
CA LYS A 980 -31.80 -19.50 -34.02
C LYS A 980 -30.36 -19.04 -33.81
N ARG A 981 -30.17 -17.76 -33.45
CA ARG A 981 -28.85 -17.18 -33.17
C ARG A 981 -28.15 -17.90 -32.01
N LEU A 982 -28.88 -18.12 -30.91
CA LEU A 982 -28.34 -18.78 -29.73
C LEU A 982 -28.11 -20.29 -29.96
N ALA A 983 -28.94 -20.95 -30.77
CA ALA A 983 -28.78 -22.38 -31.11
C ALA A 983 -27.52 -22.68 -31.94
N THR A 984 -26.99 -21.71 -32.70
CA THR A 984 -25.73 -21.86 -33.46
C THR A 984 -24.47 -21.61 -32.64
N THR A 985 -24.59 -21.32 -31.35
CA THR A 985 -23.46 -20.84 -30.54
C THR A 985 -22.96 -21.95 -29.60
N GLU A 986 -21.71 -22.39 -29.79
CA GLU A 986 -21.12 -23.49 -29.00
C GLU A 986 -20.58 -23.04 -27.61
N LYS A 987 -20.46 -21.74 -27.33
CA LYS A 987 -20.00 -21.19 -26.04
C LYS A 987 -20.70 -19.89 -25.64
N ALA A 988 -21.00 -19.72 -24.35
CA ALA A 988 -21.43 -18.43 -23.79
C ALA A 988 -20.30 -17.40 -23.87
N SER A 989 -20.58 -16.25 -24.49
CA SER A 989 -19.71 -15.06 -24.60
C SER A 989 -20.49 -13.86 -24.04
N TYR A 990 -19.80 -12.80 -23.63
CA TYR A 990 -20.43 -11.55 -23.17
C TYR A 990 -21.44 -10.99 -24.20
N SER A 991 -21.18 -11.13 -25.50
CA SER A 991 -22.14 -10.74 -26.56
C SER A 991 -23.45 -11.56 -26.60
N ASN A 992 -23.49 -12.69 -25.89
CA ASN A 992 -24.66 -13.56 -25.83
C ASN A 992 -25.56 -13.26 -24.62
N SER A 993 -25.10 -12.53 -23.60
CA SER A 993 -25.92 -12.25 -22.41
C SER A 993 -27.11 -11.34 -22.74
N ASN A 994 -26.88 -10.27 -23.50
CA ASN A 994 -27.95 -9.34 -23.89
C ASN A 994 -29.03 -10.04 -24.73
N LYS A 995 -28.61 -10.91 -25.66
CA LYS A 995 -29.52 -11.72 -26.49
C LYS A 995 -30.30 -12.77 -25.68
N VAL A 996 -29.69 -13.31 -24.62
CA VAL A 996 -30.37 -14.22 -23.69
C VAL A 996 -31.43 -13.47 -22.89
N ASN A 997 -31.11 -12.29 -22.35
CA ASN A 997 -32.06 -11.45 -21.62
C ASN A 997 -33.24 -11.03 -22.51
N GLU A 998 -32.95 -10.52 -23.72
CA GLU A 998 -33.98 -10.13 -24.69
C GLU A 998 -34.90 -11.31 -25.04
N LEU A 999 -34.33 -12.50 -25.28
CA LEU A 999 -35.11 -13.71 -25.54
C LEU A 999 -36.00 -14.08 -24.35
N ILE A 1000 -35.50 -13.97 -23.12
CA ILE A 1000 -36.27 -14.24 -21.91
C ILE A 1000 -37.46 -13.28 -21.80
N SER A 1001 -37.24 -11.98 -22.00
CA SER A 1001 -38.30 -10.97 -22.00
C SER A 1001 -39.36 -11.26 -23.07
N GLN A 1002 -38.94 -11.59 -24.30
CA GLN A 1002 -39.86 -11.98 -25.38
C GLN A 1002 -40.67 -13.24 -25.03
N LEU A 1003 -40.04 -14.26 -24.48
CA LEU A 1003 -40.73 -15.50 -24.08
C LEU A 1003 -41.67 -15.24 -22.89
N HIS A 1004 -41.33 -14.34 -21.98
CA HIS A 1004 -42.21 -13.93 -20.88
C HIS A 1004 -43.52 -13.30 -21.37
N LEU A 1005 -43.43 -12.43 -22.38
CA LEU A 1005 -44.59 -11.82 -23.05
C LEU A 1005 -45.42 -12.85 -23.82
N LEU A 1006 -44.79 -13.87 -24.39
CA LEU A 1006 -45.49 -14.97 -25.08
C LEU A 1006 -46.06 -16.02 -24.12
N ALA A 1007 -45.57 -16.07 -22.89
CA ALA A 1007 -45.93 -17.10 -21.92
C ALA A 1007 -47.46 -17.25 -21.74
N PRO A 1008 -48.30 -16.19 -21.65
CA PRO A 1008 -49.76 -16.33 -21.53
C PRO A 1008 -50.40 -17.23 -22.60
N TYR A 1009 -49.81 -17.29 -23.79
CA TYR A 1009 -50.31 -18.07 -24.92
C TYR A 1009 -49.75 -19.50 -24.98
N TYR A 1010 -48.88 -19.89 -24.05
CA TYR A 1010 -48.20 -21.20 -24.03
C TYR A 1010 -49.17 -22.40 -24.08
N LYS A 1011 -50.33 -22.29 -23.40
CA LYS A 1011 -51.36 -23.35 -23.42
C LYS A 1011 -52.24 -23.30 -24.67
N THR A 1012 -52.49 -22.12 -25.21
CA THR A 1012 -53.52 -21.87 -26.24
C THR A 1012 -52.96 -21.78 -27.66
N ASP A 1013 -51.66 -21.51 -27.84
CA ASP A 1013 -50.99 -21.41 -29.13
C ASP A 1013 -49.86 -22.47 -29.24
N ALA A 1014 -50.05 -23.43 -30.15
CA ALA A 1014 -49.09 -24.50 -30.40
C ALA A 1014 -47.74 -23.98 -30.92
N LYS A 1015 -47.71 -22.86 -31.66
CA LYS A 1015 -46.47 -22.27 -32.17
C LYS A 1015 -45.66 -21.62 -31.07
N VAL A 1016 -46.33 -21.03 -30.07
CA VAL A 1016 -45.65 -20.49 -28.88
C VAL A 1016 -45.04 -21.62 -28.06
N ARG A 1017 -45.75 -22.73 -27.89
CA ARG A 1017 -45.21 -23.92 -27.21
C ARG A 1017 -43.95 -24.45 -27.91
N GLU A 1018 -43.98 -24.53 -29.24
CA GLU A 1018 -42.82 -24.93 -30.05
C GLU A 1018 -41.61 -23.99 -29.85
N LEU A 1019 -41.82 -22.69 -29.64
CA LEU A 1019 -40.72 -21.75 -29.34
C LEU A 1019 -40.09 -22.03 -27.98
N PHE A 1020 -40.89 -22.28 -26.94
CA PHE A 1020 -40.39 -22.66 -25.63
C PHE A 1020 -39.62 -23.99 -25.69
N ASP A 1021 -40.15 -25.01 -26.37
CA ASP A 1021 -39.47 -26.29 -26.54
C ASP A 1021 -38.11 -26.13 -27.24
N LYS A 1022 -38.04 -25.28 -28.27
CA LYS A 1022 -36.78 -24.95 -28.95
C LYS A 1022 -35.81 -24.15 -28.08
N ALA A 1023 -36.32 -23.24 -27.24
CA ALA A 1023 -35.50 -22.48 -26.32
C ALA A 1023 -34.90 -23.37 -25.22
N PHE A 1024 -35.67 -24.33 -24.68
CA PHE A 1024 -35.17 -25.33 -23.72
C PHE A 1024 -34.15 -26.29 -24.32
N ALA A 1025 -34.16 -26.50 -25.64
CA ALA A 1025 -33.17 -27.34 -26.33
C ALA A 1025 -31.79 -26.67 -26.46
N ILE A 1026 -31.68 -25.36 -26.24
CA ILE A 1026 -30.42 -24.61 -26.30
C ILE A 1026 -29.54 -25.02 -25.11
N GLN A 1027 -28.27 -25.38 -25.39
CA GLN A 1027 -27.30 -25.86 -24.41
C GLN A 1027 -26.66 -24.72 -23.57
N ILE A 1028 -27.46 -23.76 -23.13
CA ILE A 1028 -27.06 -22.66 -22.25
C ILE A 1028 -27.76 -22.86 -20.91
N SER A 1029 -26.99 -23.21 -19.88
CA SER A 1029 -27.48 -23.59 -18.56
C SER A 1029 -28.29 -22.46 -17.89
N THR A 1030 -27.85 -21.20 -17.99
CA THR A 1030 -28.54 -20.03 -17.42
C THR A 1030 -29.91 -19.78 -18.06
N LEU A 1031 -29.98 -19.81 -19.39
CA LEU A 1031 -31.24 -19.67 -20.14
C LEU A 1031 -32.27 -20.73 -19.72
N ARG A 1032 -31.85 -22.00 -19.61
CA ARG A 1032 -32.79 -23.08 -19.22
C ARG A 1032 -33.31 -22.92 -17.79
N ILE A 1033 -32.51 -22.38 -16.87
CA ILE A 1033 -32.95 -22.03 -15.51
C ILE A 1033 -33.93 -20.85 -15.52
N ASP A 1034 -33.64 -19.77 -16.25
CA ASP A 1034 -34.54 -18.63 -16.37
C ASP A 1034 -35.89 -19.01 -17.01
N LEU A 1035 -35.88 -19.88 -18.03
CA LEU A 1035 -37.11 -20.40 -18.64
C LEU A 1035 -37.95 -21.25 -17.67
N ALA A 1036 -37.29 -22.06 -16.83
CA ALA A 1036 -37.98 -22.80 -15.78
C ALA A 1036 -38.61 -21.84 -14.76
N ALA A 1037 -37.89 -20.79 -14.36
CA ALA A 1037 -38.38 -19.76 -13.44
C ALA A 1037 -39.65 -19.09 -13.98
N LEU A 1038 -39.61 -18.72 -15.26
CA LEU A 1038 -40.71 -18.11 -15.98
C LEU A 1038 -41.98 -18.99 -16.04
N LEU A 1039 -41.84 -20.30 -16.26
CA LEU A 1039 -42.98 -21.21 -16.24
C LEU A 1039 -43.55 -21.38 -14.82
N LEU A 1040 -42.68 -21.47 -13.82
CA LEU A 1040 -43.06 -21.68 -12.42
C LEU A 1040 -43.78 -20.48 -11.80
N SER A 1041 -43.39 -19.24 -12.15
CA SER A 1041 -44.00 -17.99 -11.63
C SER A 1041 -45.44 -17.79 -12.09
N ARG A 1042 -45.84 -18.39 -13.21
CA ARG A 1042 -47.18 -18.24 -13.84
C ARG A 1042 -48.13 -19.41 -13.54
N ASP A 1043 -47.87 -20.18 -12.48
CA ASP A 1043 -48.58 -21.42 -12.11
C ASP A 1043 -48.76 -22.43 -13.26
N LYS A 1044 -47.79 -22.45 -14.18
CA LYS A 1044 -47.75 -23.44 -15.25
C LYS A 1044 -47.00 -24.68 -14.75
N THR A 1045 -47.47 -25.85 -15.17
CA THR A 1045 -46.78 -27.11 -14.92
C THR A 1045 -45.50 -27.15 -15.75
N LEU A 1046 -44.35 -27.11 -15.08
CA LEU A 1046 -43.06 -27.42 -15.68
C LEU A 1046 -43.10 -28.90 -16.11
N PRO A 1047 -42.90 -29.24 -17.39
CA PRO A 1047 -42.91 -30.62 -17.84
C PRO A 1047 -41.92 -31.49 -17.06
N GLU A 1048 -42.34 -32.70 -16.68
CA GLU A 1048 -41.51 -33.64 -15.89
C GLU A 1048 -40.18 -33.96 -16.59
N SER A 1049 -40.18 -34.01 -17.93
CA SER A 1049 -38.98 -34.17 -18.74
C SER A 1049 -37.96 -33.05 -18.54
N ILE A 1050 -38.42 -31.80 -18.46
CA ILE A 1050 -37.56 -30.61 -18.25
C ILE A 1050 -37.06 -30.57 -16.80
N SER A 1051 -37.95 -30.83 -15.84
CA SER A 1051 -37.57 -30.94 -14.41
C SER A 1051 -36.51 -32.01 -14.20
N LEU A 1052 -36.64 -33.16 -14.87
CA LEU A 1052 -35.66 -34.24 -14.82
C LEU A 1052 -34.33 -33.85 -15.49
N GLN A 1053 -34.37 -33.18 -16.64
CA GLN A 1053 -33.16 -32.68 -17.32
C GLN A 1053 -32.37 -31.71 -16.43
N LEU A 1054 -33.03 -30.68 -15.89
CA LEU A 1054 -32.40 -29.67 -15.02
C LEU A 1054 -31.88 -30.25 -13.70
N ALA A 1055 -32.56 -31.24 -13.12
CA ALA A 1055 -32.09 -31.88 -11.90
C ALA A 1055 -30.95 -32.88 -12.16
N LYS A 1056 -30.93 -33.52 -13.33
CA LYS A 1056 -29.90 -34.51 -13.70
C LYS A 1056 -28.55 -33.84 -13.96
N GLU A 1057 -28.53 -32.69 -14.62
CA GLU A 1057 -27.31 -31.98 -15.02
C GLU A 1057 -26.63 -31.26 -13.84
N PRO A 1058 -25.35 -31.55 -13.52
CA PRO A 1058 -24.67 -30.94 -12.37
C PRO A 1058 -24.51 -29.42 -12.43
N ASP A 1059 -24.55 -28.78 -13.59
CA ASP A 1059 -24.40 -27.33 -13.73
C ASP A 1059 -25.72 -26.54 -13.56
N THR A 1060 -26.86 -27.22 -13.62
CA THR A 1060 -28.19 -26.61 -13.43
C THR A 1060 -28.88 -27.07 -12.14
N ARG A 1061 -28.55 -28.25 -11.62
CA ARG A 1061 -29.23 -28.89 -10.48
C ARG A 1061 -29.38 -27.99 -9.24
N ALA A 1062 -28.30 -27.39 -8.73
CA ALA A 1062 -28.35 -26.54 -7.54
C ALA A 1062 -29.17 -25.26 -7.78
N TYR A 1063 -28.99 -24.61 -8.93
CA TYR A 1063 -29.79 -23.44 -9.34
C TYR A 1063 -31.27 -23.78 -9.45
N PHE A 1064 -31.60 -24.94 -10.04
CA PHE A 1064 -32.98 -25.39 -10.20
C PHE A 1064 -33.63 -25.71 -8.84
N TYR A 1065 -32.88 -26.34 -7.94
CA TYR A 1065 -33.35 -26.57 -6.56
C TYR A 1065 -33.60 -25.25 -5.82
N ALA A 1066 -32.67 -24.29 -5.93
CA ALA A 1066 -32.80 -22.95 -5.36
C ALA A 1066 -34.10 -22.27 -5.84
N LEU A 1067 -34.33 -22.32 -7.15
CA LEU A 1067 -35.50 -21.76 -7.80
C LEU A 1067 -36.80 -22.39 -7.30
N LEU A 1068 -36.88 -23.72 -7.22
CA LEU A 1068 -38.08 -24.40 -6.69
C LEU A 1068 -38.33 -24.11 -5.21
N LYS A 1069 -37.26 -24.04 -4.40
CA LYS A 1069 -37.34 -23.67 -2.97
C LYS A 1069 -37.92 -22.25 -2.81
N ARG A 1070 -37.47 -21.30 -3.63
CA ARG A 1070 -38.02 -19.93 -3.67
C ARG A 1070 -39.53 -19.90 -3.99
N HIS A 1071 -39.98 -20.73 -4.93
CA HIS A 1071 -41.39 -20.81 -5.32
C HIS A 1071 -42.24 -21.76 -4.47
N LYS A 1072 -41.69 -22.37 -3.41
CA LYS A 1072 -42.36 -23.40 -2.58
C LYS A 1072 -42.90 -24.59 -3.40
N LYS A 1073 -42.18 -24.98 -4.46
CA LYS A 1073 -42.54 -26.04 -5.42
C LYS A 1073 -41.53 -27.20 -5.44
N GLU A 1074 -40.87 -27.47 -4.33
CA GLU A 1074 -39.81 -28.48 -4.19
C GLU A 1074 -40.30 -29.92 -4.46
N SER A 1075 -41.62 -30.14 -4.45
CA SER A 1075 -42.24 -31.41 -4.86
C SER A 1075 -42.01 -31.75 -6.34
N LEU A 1076 -41.74 -30.73 -7.18
CA LEU A 1076 -41.39 -30.90 -8.59
C LEU A 1076 -39.94 -31.32 -8.80
N PHE A 1077 -39.10 -31.21 -7.76
CA PHE A 1077 -37.71 -31.63 -7.85
C PHE A 1077 -37.63 -33.16 -7.75
N PRO A 1078 -37.01 -33.85 -8.72
CA PRO A 1078 -36.94 -35.32 -8.70
C PRO A 1078 -36.28 -35.84 -7.43
N LYS A 1079 -36.97 -36.76 -6.73
CA LYS A 1079 -36.53 -37.33 -5.45
C LYS A 1079 -35.11 -37.91 -5.51
N ALA A 1080 -34.71 -38.48 -6.64
CA ALA A 1080 -33.37 -39.05 -6.85
C ALA A 1080 -32.23 -38.05 -6.63
N TYR A 1081 -32.45 -36.76 -6.87
CA TYR A 1081 -31.43 -35.71 -6.73
C TYR A 1081 -31.66 -34.80 -5.51
N ARG A 1082 -32.77 -34.97 -4.78
CA ARG A 1082 -33.17 -34.14 -3.63
C ARG A 1082 -32.46 -34.57 -2.34
N ASN A 1083 -31.14 -34.48 -2.34
CA ASN A 1083 -30.30 -34.78 -1.18
C ASN A 1083 -29.07 -33.86 -1.15
N GLN A 1084 -28.53 -33.62 0.05
CA GLN A 1084 -27.40 -32.71 0.27
C GLN A 1084 -26.18 -33.09 -0.60
N ASP A 1085 -25.86 -34.39 -0.75
CA ASP A 1085 -24.72 -34.87 -1.54
C ASP A 1085 -24.81 -34.49 -3.03
N SER A 1086 -25.98 -34.67 -3.63
CA SER A 1086 -26.24 -34.36 -5.04
C SER A 1086 -26.18 -32.85 -5.31
N LEU A 1087 -26.64 -32.05 -4.36
CA LEU A 1087 -26.63 -30.58 -4.45
C LEU A 1087 -25.23 -30.02 -4.21
N CYS A 1088 -24.49 -30.54 -3.24
CA CYS A 1088 -23.08 -30.19 -3.02
C CYS A 1088 -22.20 -30.52 -4.23
N LEU A 1089 -22.45 -31.64 -4.91
CA LEU A 1089 -21.74 -31.99 -6.15
C LEU A 1089 -22.03 -30.97 -7.26
N SER A 1090 -23.28 -30.49 -7.35
CA SER A 1090 -23.66 -29.48 -8.33
C SER A 1090 -22.99 -28.13 -8.06
N ILE A 1091 -22.89 -27.73 -6.79
CA ILE A 1091 -22.14 -26.53 -6.37
C ILE A 1091 -20.66 -26.68 -6.75
N ALA A 1092 -20.02 -27.78 -6.34
CA ALA A 1092 -18.61 -28.04 -6.65
C ALA A 1092 -18.32 -28.06 -8.15
N TYR A 1093 -19.21 -28.67 -8.95
CA TYR A 1093 -19.09 -28.72 -10.41
C TYR A 1093 -19.18 -27.33 -11.04
N THR A 1094 -20.18 -26.54 -10.65
CA THR A 1094 -20.40 -25.18 -11.15
C THR A 1094 -19.18 -24.30 -10.87
N MET A 1095 -18.69 -24.37 -9.63
CA MET A 1095 -17.48 -23.67 -9.22
C MET A 1095 -16.30 -24.09 -10.07
N ALA A 1096 -15.99 -25.37 -10.15
CA ALA A 1096 -14.84 -25.80 -10.92
C ALA A 1096 -14.96 -25.45 -12.42
N LYS A 1097 -16.18 -25.50 -13.01
CA LYS A 1097 -16.42 -25.20 -14.43
C LYS A 1097 -16.10 -23.75 -14.76
N SER A 1098 -16.50 -22.83 -13.90
CA SER A 1098 -16.20 -21.40 -14.05
C SER A 1098 -14.71 -21.07 -13.94
N GLY A 1099 -13.94 -21.80 -13.11
CA GLY A 1099 -12.51 -21.59 -12.95
C GLY A 1099 -11.61 -22.33 -13.95
N TYR A 1100 -12.05 -23.49 -14.47
CA TYR A 1100 -11.20 -24.40 -15.27
C TYR A 1100 -11.79 -24.84 -16.62
N GLY A 1101 -13.00 -24.39 -16.99
CA GLY A 1101 -13.65 -24.75 -18.26
C GLY A 1101 -14.43 -26.06 -18.21
N SER A 1102 -14.38 -26.89 -19.26
CA SER A 1102 -15.15 -28.14 -19.36
C SER A 1102 -14.63 -29.23 -18.40
N LEU A 1103 -15.51 -29.86 -17.63
CA LEU A 1103 -15.14 -30.79 -16.55
C LEU A 1103 -15.90 -32.13 -16.55
N GLN A 1104 -16.47 -32.55 -17.67
CA GLN A 1104 -17.15 -33.83 -17.74
C GLN A 1104 -16.15 -34.96 -17.39
N ASP A 1105 -16.50 -35.79 -16.41
CA ASP A 1105 -15.70 -36.90 -15.84
C ASP A 1105 -14.41 -36.52 -15.06
N SER A 1106 -14.29 -35.28 -14.58
CA SER A 1106 -13.08 -34.76 -13.93
C SER A 1106 -13.23 -34.33 -12.47
N ILE A 1107 -14.40 -34.54 -11.83
CA ILE A 1107 -14.65 -34.25 -10.41
C ILE A 1107 -14.92 -35.54 -9.62
N VAL A 1108 -14.28 -35.72 -8.47
CA VAL A 1108 -14.39 -36.93 -7.64
C VAL A 1108 -14.64 -36.53 -6.18
N PHE A 1109 -15.66 -37.11 -5.55
CA PHE A 1109 -15.94 -36.90 -4.13
C PHE A 1109 -14.88 -37.60 -3.25
N ILE A 1110 -14.38 -36.88 -2.24
CA ILE A 1110 -13.39 -37.38 -1.28
C ILE A 1110 -14.07 -37.77 0.02
N GLY A 1111 -14.89 -36.88 0.59
CA GLY A 1111 -15.55 -37.13 1.87
C GLY A 1111 -16.28 -35.91 2.42
N LYS A 1112 -16.97 -36.14 3.55
CA LYS A 1112 -17.70 -35.13 4.32
C LYS A 1112 -17.08 -35.02 5.70
N TYR A 1113 -16.78 -33.80 6.12
CA TYR A 1113 -16.00 -33.53 7.33
C TYR A 1113 -16.73 -32.50 8.20
N GLU A 1114 -16.78 -32.73 9.50
CA GLU A 1114 -17.33 -31.74 10.44
C GLU A 1114 -16.40 -30.53 10.53
N ALA A 1115 -16.99 -29.33 10.50
CA ALA A 1115 -16.28 -28.08 10.68
C ALA A 1115 -17.14 -27.09 11.45
N ARG A 1116 -16.48 -26.11 12.06
CA ARG A 1116 -17.11 -24.99 12.75
C ARG A 1116 -16.56 -23.68 12.22
N GLN A 1117 -17.46 -22.80 11.77
CA GLN A 1117 -17.13 -21.44 11.38
C GLN A 1117 -17.81 -20.49 12.36
N MET A 1118 -17.03 -19.76 13.16
CA MET A 1118 -17.52 -18.91 14.26
C MET A 1118 -18.50 -19.67 15.18
N HIS A 1119 -19.79 -19.33 15.17
CA HIS A 1119 -20.84 -19.92 16.01
C HIS A 1119 -21.69 -20.98 15.29
N THR A 1120 -21.34 -21.35 14.05
CA THR A 1120 -22.11 -22.31 13.24
C THR A 1120 -21.33 -23.61 13.08
N ASP A 1121 -21.98 -24.73 13.43
CA ASP A 1121 -21.48 -26.08 13.16
C ASP A 1121 -22.11 -26.66 11.90
N GLY A 1122 -21.35 -27.45 11.15
CA GLY A 1122 -21.85 -28.11 9.96
C GLY A 1122 -20.85 -29.04 9.31
N TYR A 1123 -21.12 -29.36 8.04
CA TYR A 1123 -20.28 -30.21 7.21
C TYR A 1123 -19.59 -29.44 6.09
N VAL A 1124 -18.35 -29.81 5.79
CA VAL A 1124 -17.65 -29.41 4.57
C VAL A 1124 -17.48 -30.66 3.70
N TYR A 1125 -18.01 -30.57 2.50
CA TYR A 1125 -17.86 -31.57 1.45
C TYR A 1125 -16.58 -31.29 0.68
N VAL A 1126 -15.75 -32.31 0.52
CA VAL A 1126 -14.48 -32.20 -0.21
C VAL A 1126 -14.54 -33.02 -1.48
N TYR A 1127 -14.16 -32.39 -2.58
CA TYR A 1127 -14.00 -33.00 -3.89
C TYR A 1127 -12.56 -32.77 -4.38
N ARG A 1128 -12.11 -33.57 -5.34
CA ARG A 1128 -10.95 -33.25 -6.16
C ARG A 1128 -11.40 -33.05 -7.60
N VAL A 1129 -10.78 -32.10 -8.30
CA VAL A 1129 -11.05 -31.79 -9.69
C VAL A 1129 -9.77 -31.74 -10.52
N LYS A 1130 -9.85 -32.24 -11.76
CA LYS A 1130 -8.76 -32.21 -12.73
C LYS A 1130 -8.94 -31.05 -13.71
N ARG A 1131 -7.87 -30.34 -14.06
CA ARG A 1131 -7.90 -29.31 -15.11
C ARG A 1131 -8.04 -29.94 -16.50
N SER A 1132 -8.64 -29.19 -17.42
CA SER A 1132 -8.81 -29.57 -18.83
C SER A 1132 -7.48 -29.73 -19.59
N TYR A 1133 -6.41 -29.07 -19.11
CA TYR A 1133 -5.03 -29.24 -19.59
C TYR A 1133 -4.10 -29.50 -18.39
N GLY A 1134 -3.52 -30.71 -18.31
CA GLY A 1134 -2.59 -31.13 -17.25
C GLY A 1134 -3.06 -32.34 -16.43
N ASP A 1135 -2.14 -32.97 -15.69
CA ASP A 1135 -2.43 -34.12 -14.81
C ASP A 1135 -2.72 -33.73 -13.34
N ASP A 1136 -2.79 -32.43 -13.07
CA ASP A 1136 -2.87 -31.90 -11.71
C ASP A 1136 -4.31 -31.92 -11.18
N TRP A 1137 -4.51 -32.66 -10.10
CA TRP A 1137 -5.74 -32.69 -9.33
C TRP A 1137 -5.71 -31.64 -8.23
N ARG A 1138 -6.80 -30.92 -8.02
CA ARG A 1138 -6.94 -29.88 -7.00
C ARG A 1138 -8.16 -30.10 -6.13
N PHE A 1139 -8.13 -29.65 -4.89
CA PHE A 1139 -9.29 -29.75 -4.02
C PHE A 1139 -10.36 -28.68 -4.31
N VAL A 1140 -11.62 -29.05 -4.08
CA VAL A 1140 -12.78 -28.15 -4.07
C VAL A 1140 -13.55 -28.43 -2.78
N THR A 1141 -13.84 -27.40 -2.00
CA THR A 1141 -14.64 -27.49 -0.78
C THR A 1141 -16.02 -26.90 -1.01
N VAL A 1142 -17.05 -27.51 -0.42
CA VAL A 1142 -18.43 -27.01 -0.42
C VAL A 1142 -18.97 -27.08 1.01
N GLY A 1143 -19.26 -25.93 1.60
CA GLY A 1143 -19.68 -25.79 2.99
C GLY A 1143 -19.67 -24.33 3.44
N LEU A 1144 -20.02 -24.01 4.67
CA LEU A 1144 -20.50 -24.91 5.72
C LEU A 1144 -21.96 -25.33 5.45
N GLN A 1145 -22.21 -26.64 5.38
CA GLN A 1145 -23.54 -27.25 5.18
C GLN A 1145 -24.21 -27.58 6.52
N PRO A 1146 -25.55 -27.44 6.65
CA PRO A 1146 -26.25 -27.80 7.87
C PRO A 1146 -26.06 -29.28 8.24
N LYS A 1147 -26.08 -29.58 9.54
CA LYS A 1147 -26.05 -30.99 10.02
C LYS A 1147 -27.29 -31.77 9.59
N ASP A 1148 -28.42 -31.09 9.42
CA ASP A 1148 -29.63 -31.65 8.82
C ASP A 1148 -29.39 -31.94 7.32
N GLN A 1149 -29.31 -33.23 6.97
CA GLN A 1149 -29.06 -33.68 5.60
C GLN A 1149 -30.26 -33.48 4.66
N SER A 1150 -31.42 -33.11 5.19
CA SER A 1150 -32.59 -32.72 4.39
C SER A 1150 -32.54 -31.26 3.93
N ASP A 1151 -31.67 -30.45 4.54
CA ASP A 1151 -31.41 -29.07 4.15
C ASP A 1151 -30.03 -28.90 3.48
N VAL A 1152 -29.85 -27.81 2.75
CA VAL A 1152 -28.59 -27.48 2.08
C VAL A 1152 -28.37 -25.98 2.14
N ASN A 1153 -27.17 -25.58 2.52
CA ASN A 1153 -26.71 -24.21 2.37
C ASN A 1153 -26.13 -24.03 0.96
N LEU A 1154 -26.91 -23.39 0.08
CA LEU A 1154 -26.48 -23.09 -1.29
C LEU A 1154 -25.45 -21.95 -1.35
N PHE A 1155 -25.36 -21.12 -0.30
CA PHE A 1155 -24.49 -19.96 -0.17
C PHE A 1155 -23.58 -20.12 1.04
N GLY A 1156 -22.59 -20.99 0.89
CA GLY A 1156 -21.65 -21.35 1.95
C GLY A 1156 -20.37 -20.53 1.92
N GLY A 1157 -19.99 -19.99 3.07
CA GLY A 1157 -18.74 -19.27 3.27
C GLY A 1157 -17.47 -20.12 3.14
N LEU A 1158 -17.53 -21.42 2.83
CA LEU A 1158 -16.36 -22.30 2.62
C LEU A 1158 -16.42 -22.98 1.23
N ASN A 1159 -17.29 -22.49 0.34
CA ASN A 1159 -17.31 -22.88 -1.06
C ASN A 1159 -16.06 -22.30 -1.75
N GLU A 1160 -15.03 -23.13 -2.01
CA GLU A 1160 -13.76 -22.68 -2.62
C GLU A 1160 -13.07 -23.72 -3.53
N ILE A 1161 -12.35 -23.23 -4.54
CA ILE A 1161 -11.45 -24.02 -5.39
C ILE A 1161 -10.01 -23.74 -4.93
N TRP A 1162 -9.30 -24.77 -4.51
CA TRP A 1162 -7.99 -24.62 -3.89
C TRP A 1162 -6.83 -24.79 -4.85
N SER A 1163 -5.74 -24.06 -4.58
CA SER A 1163 -4.46 -24.23 -5.26
C SER A 1163 -3.69 -25.45 -4.76
N LEU A 1164 -4.03 -25.97 -3.58
CA LEU A 1164 -3.49 -27.22 -3.03
C LEU A 1164 -3.70 -28.37 -4.01
N GLU A 1165 -2.59 -28.89 -4.51
CA GLU A 1165 -2.57 -30.09 -5.34
C GLU A 1165 -2.82 -31.32 -4.48
N TRP A 1166 -3.72 -32.18 -4.95
CA TRP A 1166 -3.91 -33.50 -4.38
C TRP A 1166 -2.69 -34.37 -4.67
N LYS A 1167 -2.01 -34.83 -3.63
CA LYS A 1167 -0.83 -35.68 -3.71
C LYS A 1167 -1.23 -37.13 -3.50
N LYS A 1168 -1.23 -37.93 -4.58
CA LYS A 1168 -1.62 -39.35 -4.60
C LYS A 1168 -0.91 -40.22 -3.55
N LYS A 1169 0.32 -39.90 -3.17
CA LYS A 1169 1.15 -40.67 -2.23
C LYS A 1169 1.00 -40.23 -0.76
N LYS A 1170 0.28 -39.15 -0.47
CA LYS A 1170 0.03 -38.69 0.90
C LYS A 1170 -1.31 -39.23 1.42
N ASP A 1171 -1.41 -39.43 2.72
CA ASP A 1171 -2.67 -39.80 3.37
C ASP A 1171 -3.77 -38.76 3.07
N ILE A 1172 -4.97 -39.22 2.73
CA ILE A 1172 -6.06 -38.34 2.31
C ILE A 1172 -6.68 -37.60 3.49
N ASN A 1173 -6.74 -38.21 4.69
CA ASN A 1173 -7.31 -37.57 5.87
C ASN A 1173 -6.40 -36.45 6.36
N LEU A 1174 -5.08 -36.64 6.33
CA LEU A 1174 -4.12 -35.58 6.63
C LEU A 1174 -4.24 -34.41 5.64
N GLN A 1175 -4.27 -34.70 4.33
CA GLN A 1175 -4.45 -33.67 3.30
C GLN A 1175 -5.76 -32.90 3.44
N VAL A 1176 -6.85 -33.57 3.82
CA VAL A 1176 -8.14 -32.91 4.03
C VAL A 1176 -8.16 -32.11 5.32
N SER A 1177 -7.58 -32.61 6.42
CA SER A 1177 -7.43 -31.83 7.65
C SER A 1177 -6.68 -30.53 7.37
N ASP A 1178 -5.55 -30.62 6.64
CA ASP A 1178 -4.77 -29.46 6.23
C ASP A 1178 -5.57 -28.48 5.38
N LEU A 1179 -6.32 -29.01 4.40
CA LEU A 1179 -7.20 -28.23 3.53
C LEU A 1179 -8.24 -27.47 4.37
N LEU A 1180 -8.97 -28.15 5.25
CA LEU A 1180 -10.05 -27.56 6.03
C LEU A 1180 -9.55 -26.44 6.95
N ASP A 1181 -8.41 -26.66 7.62
CA ASP A 1181 -7.79 -25.63 8.43
C ASP A 1181 -7.40 -24.42 7.54
N GLU A 1182 -6.87 -24.65 6.34
CA GLU A 1182 -6.50 -23.56 5.42
C GLU A 1182 -7.74 -22.80 4.91
N VAL A 1183 -8.84 -23.50 4.63
CA VAL A 1183 -10.11 -22.88 4.20
C VAL A 1183 -10.68 -22.00 5.28
N LEU A 1184 -10.72 -22.51 6.52
CA LEU A 1184 -11.18 -21.75 7.67
C LEU A 1184 -10.31 -20.52 7.91
N ILE A 1185 -8.98 -20.65 7.78
CA ILE A 1185 -8.08 -19.51 7.95
C ILE A 1185 -8.26 -18.46 6.85
N ARG A 1186 -8.35 -18.88 5.59
CA ARG A 1186 -8.47 -17.94 4.48
C ARG A 1186 -9.79 -17.18 4.51
N ARG A 1187 -10.91 -17.84 4.78
CA ARG A 1187 -12.23 -17.17 4.83
C ARG A 1187 -12.37 -16.18 5.96
N ARG A 1188 -11.75 -16.44 7.11
CA ARG A 1188 -11.66 -15.44 8.18
C ARG A 1188 -10.79 -14.23 7.79
N ARG A 1189 -9.86 -14.34 6.83
CA ARG A 1189 -9.06 -13.20 6.31
C ARG A 1189 -9.80 -12.32 5.29
N PHE A 1190 -10.73 -12.87 4.51
CA PHE A 1190 -11.35 -12.18 3.37
C PHE A 1190 -12.79 -11.68 3.62
N GLN A 1191 -13.17 -11.45 4.88
CA GLN A 1191 -14.51 -10.92 5.21
C GLN A 1191 -14.82 -9.53 4.60
N THR A 1192 -13.86 -8.87 3.93
CA THR A 1192 -14.09 -7.61 3.22
C THR A 1192 -14.35 -7.73 1.72
N ASP A 1193 -14.14 -8.90 1.10
CA ASP A 1193 -14.45 -9.10 -0.32
C ASP A 1193 -15.57 -10.12 -0.47
N TYR A 1194 -16.76 -9.63 -0.81
CA TYR A 1194 -17.78 -10.44 -1.45
C TYR A 1194 -17.19 -11.02 -2.73
N SER A 1195 -16.59 -12.20 -2.63
CA SER A 1195 -15.99 -12.86 -3.78
C SER A 1195 -17.05 -13.06 -4.86
N THR A 1196 -16.65 -12.71 -6.07
CA THR A 1196 -17.36 -12.58 -7.35
C THR A 1196 -18.20 -13.79 -7.80
N PHE A 1197 -18.32 -14.83 -6.98
CA PHE A 1197 -19.06 -16.06 -7.29
C PHE A 1197 -20.52 -16.07 -6.81
N GLY A 1198 -20.94 -15.10 -6.00
CA GLY A 1198 -22.30 -15.05 -5.43
C GLY A 1198 -23.38 -14.48 -6.34
N ASN A 1199 -23.06 -13.57 -7.26
CA ASN A 1199 -24.07 -12.71 -7.89
C ASN A 1199 -25.13 -13.48 -8.72
N ASP A 1200 -24.76 -14.55 -9.40
CA ASP A 1200 -25.69 -15.29 -10.28
C ASP A 1200 -26.64 -16.24 -9.51
N MET A 1201 -26.18 -16.94 -8.46
CA MET A 1201 -27.08 -17.77 -7.64
C MET A 1201 -28.00 -16.89 -6.77
N ILE A 1202 -27.50 -15.75 -6.26
CA ILE A 1202 -28.26 -14.81 -5.42
C ILE A 1202 -29.56 -14.37 -6.13
N LYS A 1203 -29.50 -14.13 -7.45
CA LYS A 1203 -30.65 -13.79 -8.31
C LYS A 1203 -31.84 -14.73 -8.12
N TYR A 1204 -31.59 -16.03 -7.91
CA TYR A 1204 -32.62 -17.08 -7.85
C TYR A 1204 -33.08 -17.43 -6.44
N PHE A 1205 -32.41 -16.91 -5.39
CA PHE A 1205 -32.73 -17.21 -4.00
C PHE A 1205 -33.43 -16.06 -3.28
N LEU A 1206 -33.00 -14.81 -3.52
CA LEU A 1206 -33.62 -13.62 -2.94
C LEU A 1206 -34.81 -13.16 -3.78
N SER A 1207 -35.86 -12.66 -3.12
CA SER A 1207 -36.90 -11.91 -3.82
C SER A 1207 -36.28 -10.67 -4.48
N PRO A 1208 -36.87 -10.08 -5.53
CA PRO A 1208 -36.33 -8.84 -6.12
C PRO A 1208 -36.15 -7.74 -5.08
N GLU A 1209 -36.98 -7.74 -4.03
CA GLU A 1209 -37.00 -6.80 -2.91
C GLU A 1209 -35.87 -7.07 -1.88
N ASP A 1210 -35.40 -8.33 -1.77
CA ASP A 1210 -34.36 -8.75 -0.82
C ASP A 1210 -32.95 -8.76 -1.44
N ARG A 1211 -32.81 -8.47 -2.74
CA ARG A 1211 -31.49 -8.38 -3.38
C ARG A 1211 -30.75 -7.17 -2.81
N PRO A 1212 -29.46 -7.28 -2.45
CA PRO A 1212 -28.67 -6.10 -2.13
C PRO A 1212 -28.74 -5.15 -3.32
N VAL A 1213 -29.23 -3.93 -3.10
CA VAL A 1213 -29.29 -2.86 -4.09
C VAL A 1213 -27.86 -2.38 -4.34
N SER A 1214 -27.04 -3.19 -5.01
CA SER A 1214 -25.62 -2.90 -5.25
C SER A 1214 -25.37 -2.13 -6.53
N ARG A 1215 -26.38 -1.45 -7.08
CA ARG A 1215 -26.22 -0.66 -8.32
C ARG A 1215 -26.24 0.86 -8.15
N ARG A 1216 -26.57 1.40 -6.98
CA ARG A 1216 -26.63 2.87 -6.75
C ARG A 1216 -25.44 3.49 -6.01
N TYR A 1217 -24.34 2.76 -5.77
CA TYR A 1217 -23.17 3.28 -5.03
C TYR A 1217 -21.80 3.00 -5.68
N TYR A 1218 -21.76 2.92 -7.01
CA TYR A 1218 -20.51 2.98 -7.77
C TYR A 1218 -20.60 4.08 -8.82
N TYR A 1219 -20.74 5.31 -8.36
CA TYR A 1219 -20.26 6.53 -9.00
C TYR A 1219 -19.86 7.51 -7.90
#